data_AF-A0A0N8NSY9-F1
#
_entry.id   AF-A0A0N8NSY9-F1
#
_cell.length_a   1.000
_cell.length_b   1.000
_cell.length_c   1.000
_cell.angle_alpha   90.00
_cell.angle_beta   90.00
_cell.angle_gamma   90.00
#
_symmetry.space_group_name_H-M   'P 1'
#
loop_
_entity.id
_entity.type
_entity.pdbx_description
1 polymer ?
#
loop_
_entity_poly.entity_id
_entity_poly.type
_entity_poly.pdbx_seq_one_letter_code
_entity_poly.pdbx_strand_id
1 'polypeptide(L)'
;MFSKKTGILKKNICRVLVFTMMLSIVCSGFSTIETARAQEPEDTTINEEISNTDTDINEENDVNEENPGNEIETGTDEENEMPAEMPQSENEEEDKEVFIYSTQAVTTPTITIVNSFNNVKVGDEIELEVEDEAGQAVPAGNLSFSVSDEELGRMDEEVPNKFIALSSGTIALEAALKDDLNIKDEVEFTITNPFRERAEQAIEGAIESAEEENYSSDWMVIGLVRAGRWDLIPADYLQNAADYINANINDEFTRKPTEAERKVLSILAAGGDPTNIGEINLINWISNANLSDQGLNAYIFALIAYDSKQYELPSGAAWTRERLIDEILNAECSNNSTANPYKELGGWALSGSSADTDMTGMTMTALAPYNNSDYPEVQAAINRAVDWLSFAQDLSGGYGTMGSLSSESCAQVIMGLCTNGIDPTGERFTKNGKNVIDALLSFELPEHKGFAHVKSSSGTLRWNGMATEQALYALDQYIYFLDQKGSIYWWADEQDETPPVITVTVPDGDVLIDRQFIFTVTAIDNVDGPVTPVVKLNGEILEEIDGQYKGYVIDGDNILEIEAEDSAGNKSVETYTINYADYPIVIERIGEESLSKGSSTQVSFSAENISNVDQYVILWIELTKNGDEPEIVSYSYVTKFLKAGESEVFTAGFIIPDDGEDYYIEAVICNDSEYMEELSDDIIIYAE
;
A
#
# COMPACT_ATOMS: atom_id res chain seq x y z
N MET A 1 -16.32 -47.79 9.44
CA MET A 1 -16.71 -46.76 10.43
C MET A 1 -17.83 -47.18 11.38
N PHE A 2 -19.04 -47.51 10.91
CA PHE A 2 -20.19 -47.80 11.81
C PHE A 2 -19.96 -48.91 12.84
N SER A 3 -19.21 -49.97 12.49
CA SER A 3 -18.89 -51.08 13.41
C SER A 3 -17.84 -50.73 14.49
N LYS A 4 -16.94 -49.78 14.22
CA LYS A 4 -15.89 -49.36 15.18
C LYS A 4 -16.51 -48.41 16.22
N LYS A 5 -17.32 -47.44 15.75
CA LYS A 5 -18.08 -46.51 16.63
C LYS A 5 -19.08 -47.22 17.55
N THR A 6 -19.73 -48.32 17.12
CA THR A 6 -20.65 -49.08 17.99
C THR A 6 -19.97 -49.93 19.05
N GLY A 7 -18.73 -50.38 18.80
CA GLY A 7 -17.91 -51.09 19.79
C GLY A 7 -17.41 -50.16 20.90
N ILE A 8 -16.84 -49.01 20.50
CA ILE A 8 -16.35 -47.96 21.42
C ILE A 8 -17.47 -47.45 22.33
N LEU A 9 -18.65 -47.18 21.77
CA LEU A 9 -19.80 -46.68 22.53
C LEU A 9 -20.26 -47.66 23.64
N LYS A 10 -20.29 -48.97 23.37
CA LYS A 10 -20.66 -49.98 24.39
C LYS A 10 -19.64 -50.06 25.52
N LYS A 11 -18.36 -49.95 25.18
CA LYS A 11 -17.24 -50.03 26.13
C LYS A 11 -17.18 -48.79 27.03
N ASN A 12 -17.37 -47.60 26.47
CA ASN A 12 -17.40 -46.35 27.23
C ASN A 12 -18.62 -46.28 28.16
N ILE A 13 -19.77 -46.80 27.75
CA ILE A 13 -20.93 -46.97 28.64
C ILE A 13 -20.58 -47.87 29.83
N CYS A 14 -19.85 -48.98 29.62
CA CYS A 14 -19.39 -49.84 30.72
C CYS A 14 -18.41 -49.11 31.66
N ARG A 15 -17.43 -48.37 31.12
CA ARG A 15 -16.47 -47.59 31.93
C ARG A 15 -17.17 -46.51 32.77
N VAL A 16 -18.09 -45.75 32.18
CA VAL A 16 -18.90 -44.73 32.88
C VAL A 16 -19.77 -45.36 33.97
N LEU A 17 -20.40 -46.51 33.70
CA LEU A 17 -21.21 -47.23 34.69
C LEU A 17 -20.36 -47.74 35.88
N VAL A 18 -19.17 -48.30 35.61
CA VAL A 18 -18.23 -48.74 36.67
C VAL A 18 -17.74 -47.55 37.49
N PHE A 19 -17.39 -46.43 36.84
CA PHE A 19 -16.94 -45.22 37.52
C PHE A 19 -18.04 -44.62 38.43
N THR A 20 -19.26 -44.46 37.91
CA THR A 20 -20.40 -43.88 38.66
C THR A 20 -20.91 -44.79 39.79
N MET A 21 -20.88 -46.11 39.63
CA MET A 21 -21.22 -47.06 40.71
C MET A 21 -20.25 -46.97 41.90
N MET A 22 -19.00 -46.57 41.68
CA MET A 22 -17.99 -46.46 42.74
C MET A 22 -17.97 -45.09 43.42
N LEU A 23 -18.24 -44.00 42.69
CA LEU A 23 -18.39 -42.68 43.30
C LEU A 23 -19.52 -42.65 44.35
N SER A 24 -20.57 -43.44 44.13
CA SER A 24 -21.68 -43.64 45.07
C SER A 24 -21.32 -44.52 46.29
N ILE A 25 -20.30 -45.38 46.18
CA ILE A 25 -19.73 -46.16 47.31
C ILE A 25 -18.77 -45.29 48.14
N VAL A 26 -18.01 -44.40 47.51
CA VAL A 26 -17.13 -43.45 48.22
C VAL A 26 -17.95 -42.38 48.95
N CYS A 27 -18.99 -41.83 48.34
CA CYS A 27 -19.89 -40.85 48.98
C CYS A 27 -20.69 -41.44 50.17
N SER A 28 -20.93 -42.76 50.21
CA SER A 28 -21.56 -43.41 51.37
C SER A 28 -20.57 -43.69 52.51
N GLY A 29 -19.26 -43.71 52.25
CA GLY A 29 -18.18 -43.88 53.23
C GLY A 29 -17.74 -42.62 53.98
N PHE A 30 -18.01 -41.42 53.44
CA PHE A 30 -17.62 -40.14 54.09
C PHE A 30 -18.59 -39.63 55.17
N SER A 31 -19.73 -40.29 55.37
CA SER A 31 -20.76 -39.87 56.35
C SER A 31 -20.41 -40.08 57.84
N THR A 32 -19.16 -40.42 58.20
CA THR A 32 -18.77 -40.68 59.61
C THR A 32 -17.56 -39.91 60.14
N ILE A 33 -16.99 -38.94 59.41
CA ILE A 33 -15.95 -38.06 59.96
C ILE A 33 -16.24 -36.61 59.56
N GLU A 34 -17.25 -36.00 60.17
CA GLU A 34 -17.38 -34.54 60.20
C GLU A 34 -17.99 -34.11 61.54
N THR A 35 -17.13 -33.72 62.48
CA THR A 35 -17.53 -32.85 63.58
C THR A 35 -16.35 -31.99 64.03
N ALA A 36 -16.01 -30.99 63.22
CA ALA A 36 -15.35 -29.78 63.70
C ALA A 36 -15.42 -28.66 62.64
N ARG A 37 -16.43 -27.79 62.77
CA ARG A 37 -16.45 -26.32 62.52
C ARG A 37 -15.82 -25.78 61.21
N ALA A 38 -16.43 -24.87 60.45
CA ALA A 38 -17.18 -23.69 60.88
C ALA A 38 -18.06 -23.13 59.73
N GLN A 39 -19.01 -22.27 60.15
CA GLN A 39 -20.06 -21.58 59.41
C GLN A 39 -19.58 -20.72 58.23
N GLU A 40 -20.38 -20.72 57.15
CA GLU A 40 -20.46 -19.65 56.14
C GLU A 40 -20.97 -18.33 56.74
N PRO A 41 -20.76 -17.21 56.04
CA PRO A 41 -21.94 -16.57 55.47
C PRO A 41 -21.79 -16.05 54.03
N GLU A 42 -22.98 -15.81 53.47
CA GLU A 42 -23.39 -15.33 52.15
C GLU A 42 -22.63 -14.14 51.53
N ASP A 43 -22.47 -14.25 50.21
CA ASP A 43 -22.74 -13.29 49.14
C ASP A 43 -22.67 -11.77 49.45
N THR A 44 -21.72 -11.08 48.82
CA THR A 44 -21.91 -9.72 48.31
C THR A 44 -20.82 -9.36 47.30
N THR A 45 -21.26 -8.90 46.13
CA THR A 45 -20.50 -8.30 45.03
C THR A 45 -19.66 -7.10 45.46
N ILE A 46 -18.44 -7.00 44.95
CA ILE A 46 -17.59 -5.80 45.03
C ILE A 46 -17.03 -5.47 43.64
N ASN A 47 -17.36 -4.28 43.15
CA ASN A 47 -16.65 -3.54 42.11
C ASN A 47 -15.43 -2.85 42.75
N GLU A 48 -14.27 -2.92 42.10
CA GLU A 48 -13.09 -2.11 42.45
C GLU A 48 -13.07 -0.81 41.64
N GLU A 49 -13.15 0.31 42.35
CA GLU A 49 -12.65 1.63 41.96
C GLU A 49 -11.66 2.11 43.03
N ILE A 50 -10.42 2.42 42.64
CA ILE A 50 -9.38 3.16 43.37
C ILE A 50 -8.51 3.75 42.24
N SER A 51 -8.09 5.01 42.11
CA SER A 51 -8.00 6.22 42.92
C SER A 51 -7.52 7.33 41.94
N ASN A 52 -7.63 8.63 42.18
CA ASN A 52 -6.92 9.38 43.21
C ASN A 52 -7.37 10.86 43.20
N THR A 53 -7.71 11.34 44.40
CA THR A 53 -7.30 12.62 45.06
C THR A 53 -7.24 13.89 44.20
N ASP A 54 -8.11 14.87 44.46
CA ASP A 54 -7.97 15.94 45.49
C ASP A 54 -6.80 16.90 45.14
N THR A 55 -6.91 18.23 45.11
CA THR A 55 -7.91 19.15 45.67
C THR A 55 -7.62 20.59 45.22
N ASP A 56 -8.67 21.42 45.28
CA ASP A 56 -8.69 22.82 45.72
C ASP A 56 -8.13 23.95 44.81
N ILE A 57 -8.69 25.16 44.72
CA ILE A 57 -9.83 25.84 45.36
C ILE A 57 -10.03 27.19 44.62
N ASN A 58 -11.29 27.62 44.47
CA ASN A 58 -11.83 29.00 44.37
C ASN A 58 -11.34 29.94 43.24
N GLU A 59 -12.12 30.89 42.72
CA GLU A 59 -13.40 31.49 43.15
C GLU A 59 -14.03 32.20 41.93
N GLU A 60 -15.32 31.98 41.74
CA GLU A 60 -16.38 32.96 41.49
C GLU A 60 -16.15 34.26 40.67
N ASN A 61 -17.06 34.37 39.68
CA ASN A 61 -18.00 35.49 39.42
C ASN A 61 -17.75 36.48 38.26
N ASP A 62 -18.71 36.37 37.33
CA ASP A 62 -19.57 37.40 36.74
C ASP A 62 -19.02 38.44 35.71
N VAL A 63 -19.46 38.20 34.47
CA VAL A 63 -20.45 38.99 33.70
C VAL A 63 -20.12 40.45 33.31
N ASN A 64 -20.22 40.64 31.99
CA ASN A 64 -20.71 41.78 31.18
C ASN A 64 -19.75 42.81 30.54
N GLU A 65 -19.89 42.80 29.19
CA GLU A 65 -20.23 43.92 28.29
C GLU A 65 -19.20 44.98 27.85
N GLU A 66 -19.29 45.22 26.53
CA GLU A 66 -19.11 46.46 25.77
C GLU A 66 -17.72 46.89 25.23
N ASN A 67 -17.68 46.94 23.89
CA ASN A 67 -16.87 47.79 22.99
C ASN A 67 -17.46 49.25 23.02
N PRO A 68 -16.96 50.32 22.34
CA PRO A 68 -15.78 50.51 21.48
C PRO A 68 -15.02 51.87 21.69
N GLY A 69 -14.00 52.19 20.88
CA GLY A 69 -13.61 53.60 20.64
C GLY A 69 -12.22 53.92 20.06
N ASN A 70 -12.24 54.59 18.91
CA ASN A 70 -11.20 55.21 18.07
C ASN A 70 -10.22 56.25 18.69
N GLU A 71 -9.25 56.63 17.83
CA GLU A 71 -8.59 57.96 17.59
C GLU A 71 -7.05 57.93 17.77
N ILE A 72 -6.19 58.10 16.75
CA ILE A 72 -5.91 59.18 15.76
C ILE A 72 -4.77 60.14 16.21
N GLU A 73 -3.75 60.28 15.34
CA GLU A 73 -2.79 61.39 15.13
C GLU A 73 -1.79 61.76 16.25
N THR A 74 -0.61 62.36 16.05
CA THR A 74 0.15 63.06 14.98
C THR A 74 1.63 63.01 15.46
N GLY A 75 2.69 62.96 14.64
CA GLY A 75 3.19 64.01 13.76
C GLY A 75 4.46 64.68 14.35
N THR A 76 5.53 64.73 13.55
CA THR A 76 6.39 65.89 13.18
C THR A 76 7.89 65.62 13.19
N ASP A 77 8.46 65.98 12.04
CA ASP A 77 9.85 66.07 11.62
C ASP A 77 10.68 67.12 12.40
N GLU A 78 12.02 67.06 12.30
CA GLU A 78 12.82 68.18 11.80
C GLU A 78 14.31 67.82 11.59
N GLU A 79 14.84 68.33 10.47
CA GLU A 79 16.20 68.25 9.93
C GLU A 79 17.18 69.19 10.67
N ASN A 80 18.51 68.94 10.59
CA ASN A 80 19.46 69.71 9.74
C ASN A 80 20.94 69.70 10.18
N GLU A 81 21.77 69.50 9.15
CA GLU A 81 23.03 70.18 8.77
C GLU A 81 24.36 70.07 9.57
N MET A 82 25.40 69.77 8.76
CA MET A 82 26.85 69.86 8.98
C MET A 82 27.32 71.34 8.94
N PRO A 83 28.62 71.70 9.17
CA PRO A 83 29.67 71.55 8.13
C PRO A 83 31.13 71.37 8.65
N ALA A 84 32.03 71.21 7.68
CA ALA A 84 33.45 70.86 7.71
C ALA A 84 34.45 71.97 8.10
N GLU A 85 35.71 71.60 8.38
CA GLU A 85 36.95 72.07 7.69
C GLU A 85 38.25 71.64 8.42
N MET A 86 39.26 71.19 7.66
CA MET A 86 40.69 71.06 8.04
C MET A 86 41.45 72.32 7.56
N PRO A 87 42.72 72.64 8.00
CA PRO A 87 43.91 72.11 7.29
C PRO A 87 45.29 72.05 8.05
N GLN A 88 46.13 71.10 7.61
CA GLN A 88 47.58 71.15 7.22
C GLN A 88 48.81 71.40 8.17
N SER A 89 49.92 70.75 7.72
CA SER A 89 51.38 70.98 7.88
C SER A 89 52.06 70.35 9.13
N GLU A 90 53.29 69.82 9.14
CA GLU A 90 54.48 69.88 8.26
C GLU A 90 55.50 68.75 8.65
N ASN A 91 56.53 68.52 7.82
CA ASN A 91 57.57 67.47 7.87
C ASN A 91 58.61 67.56 9.02
N GLU A 92 59.23 66.43 9.42
CA GLU A 92 60.67 66.09 9.25
C GLU A 92 61.15 64.94 10.19
N GLU A 93 61.83 63.96 9.57
CA GLU A 93 62.92 63.03 9.98
C GLU A 93 63.49 63.08 11.41
N GLU A 94 64.06 62.05 12.04
CA GLU A 94 64.27 60.60 11.84
C GLU A 94 65.03 60.16 13.13
N ASP A 95 64.65 59.07 13.82
CA ASP A 95 65.62 58.22 14.54
C ASP A 95 64.98 56.94 15.09
N LYS A 96 65.71 55.83 14.89
CA LYS A 96 65.30 54.42 15.00
C LYS A 96 65.28 53.92 16.45
N GLU A 97 64.31 53.07 16.81
CA GLU A 97 64.60 51.68 17.23
C GLU A 97 63.34 50.82 17.51
N VAL A 98 63.38 49.61 16.93
CA VAL A 98 62.76 48.33 17.33
C VAL A 98 61.21 48.26 17.40
N PHE A 99 60.62 47.70 16.33
CA PHE A 99 59.36 46.97 16.43
C PHE A 99 59.55 45.50 16.05
N ILE A 100 59.08 44.64 16.93
CA ILE A 100 58.98 43.20 16.77
C ILE A 100 58.04 42.93 15.59
N TYR A 101 58.53 42.33 14.50
CA TYR A 101 57.64 41.78 13.48
C TYR A 101 56.96 40.54 14.07
N SER A 102 55.72 40.73 14.52
CA SER A 102 54.74 39.65 14.53
C SER A 102 54.58 39.20 13.08
N THR A 103 54.98 37.98 12.76
CA THR A 103 54.58 37.32 11.52
C THR A 103 53.07 37.08 11.61
N GLN A 104 52.26 38.05 11.16
CA GLN A 104 50.88 37.75 10.80
C GLN A 104 50.95 36.71 9.68
N ALA A 105 50.32 35.57 9.93
CA ALA A 105 50.05 34.60 8.89
C ALA A 105 49.26 35.34 7.79
N VAL A 106 49.77 35.33 6.56
CA VAL A 106 48.98 35.74 5.40
C VAL A 106 47.91 34.67 5.26
N THR A 107 46.71 34.95 5.74
CA THR A 107 45.54 34.13 5.43
C THR A 107 45.29 34.23 3.94
N THR A 108 45.11 33.10 3.28
CA THR A 108 44.64 33.10 1.91
C THR A 108 43.25 33.70 1.91
N PRO A 109 42.94 34.69 1.08
CA PRO A 109 41.63 35.32 1.09
C PRO A 109 40.53 34.29 0.82
N THR A 110 39.47 34.30 1.64
CA THR A 110 38.31 33.40 1.49
C THR A 110 37.00 34.17 1.49
N ILE A 111 36.00 33.60 0.83
CA ILE A 111 34.60 34.06 0.89
C ILE A 111 33.70 32.92 1.35
N THR A 112 32.51 33.24 1.84
CA THR A 112 31.52 32.25 2.29
C THR A 112 30.10 32.73 1.98
N ILE A 113 29.26 31.88 1.41
CA ILE A 113 27.82 32.13 1.26
C ILE A 113 27.17 31.90 2.62
N VAL A 114 26.53 32.93 3.17
CA VAL A 114 26.00 32.89 4.56
C VAL A 114 24.49 32.67 4.67
N ASN A 115 23.79 32.56 3.54
CA ASN A 115 22.37 32.26 3.52
C ASN A 115 22.05 30.90 4.17
N SER A 116 20.88 30.81 4.80
CA SER A 116 20.30 29.54 5.26
C SER A 116 19.39 28.97 4.19
N PHE A 117 19.76 27.82 3.62
CA PHE A 117 18.97 27.11 2.60
C PHE A 117 18.06 26.01 3.17
N ASN A 118 17.59 26.19 4.40
CA ASN A 118 16.64 25.26 5.01
C ASN A 118 15.25 25.49 4.41
N ASN A 119 14.64 24.43 3.86
CA ASN A 119 13.29 24.43 3.28
C ASN A 119 13.09 25.36 2.07
N VAL A 120 14.10 25.47 1.19
CA VAL A 120 13.91 26.14 -0.10
C VAL A 120 12.84 25.40 -0.89
N LYS A 121 11.92 26.14 -1.50
CA LYS A 121 10.80 25.62 -2.28
C LYS A 121 10.87 26.07 -3.72
N VAL A 122 10.26 25.30 -4.61
CA VAL A 122 10.03 25.72 -6.00
C VAL A 122 9.32 27.08 -6.01
N GLY A 123 9.84 28.03 -6.77
CA GLY A 123 9.35 29.42 -6.85
C GLY A 123 9.97 30.39 -5.84
N ASP A 124 10.78 29.92 -4.88
CA ASP A 124 11.48 30.83 -3.97
C ASP A 124 12.53 31.67 -4.70
N GLU A 125 12.60 32.95 -4.33
CA GLU A 125 13.61 33.90 -4.79
C GLU A 125 14.53 34.26 -3.62
N ILE A 126 15.84 34.02 -3.76
CA ILE A 126 16.83 34.16 -2.68
C ILE A 126 17.94 35.10 -3.14
N GLU A 127 18.08 36.26 -2.49
CA GLU A 127 19.26 37.11 -2.67
C GLU A 127 20.44 36.55 -1.86
N LEU A 128 21.50 36.17 -2.56
CA LEU A 128 22.71 35.61 -1.97
C LEU A 128 23.53 36.68 -1.24
N GLU A 129 23.90 36.35 -0.02
CA GLU A 129 24.77 37.11 0.87
C GLU A 129 26.09 36.36 1.00
N VAL A 130 27.19 37.07 0.71
CA VAL A 130 28.54 36.51 0.74
C VAL A 130 29.40 37.37 1.65
N GLU A 131 30.11 36.75 2.58
CA GLU A 131 31.03 37.41 3.51
C GLU A 131 32.48 37.00 3.24
N ASP A 132 33.43 37.89 3.53
CA ASP A 132 34.86 37.59 3.54
C ASP A 132 35.31 36.96 4.87
N GLU A 133 36.60 36.63 4.99
CA GLU A 133 37.18 36.06 6.22
C GLU A 133 37.05 36.93 7.48
N ALA A 134 36.74 38.22 7.33
CA ALA A 134 36.49 39.15 8.43
C ALA A 134 34.99 39.26 8.78
N GLY A 135 34.12 38.52 8.08
CA GLY A 135 32.66 38.61 8.21
C GLY A 135 32.09 39.87 7.56
N GLN A 136 32.81 40.49 6.62
CA GLN A 136 32.34 41.67 5.92
C GLN A 136 31.65 41.28 4.61
N ALA A 137 30.46 41.84 4.37
CA ALA A 137 29.71 41.60 3.14
C ALA A 137 30.52 42.00 1.89
N VAL A 138 30.65 41.06 0.96
CA VAL A 138 31.27 41.25 -0.34
C VAL A 138 30.22 41.77 -1.33
N PRO A 139 30.41 42.92 -1.98
CA PRO A 139 29.43 43.45 -2.93
C PRO A 139 29.17 42.49 -4.09
N ALA A 140 27.90 42.23 -4.41
CA ALA A 140 27.47 41.37 -5.52
C ALA A 140 28.13 41.73 -6.87
N GLY A 141 28.41 43.02 -7.11
CA GLY A 141 29.12 43.49 -8.31
C GLY A 141 30.53 42.90 -8.49
N ASN A 142 31.18 42.50 -7.39
CA ASN A 142 32.52 41.91 -7.38
C ASN A 142 32.49 40.37 -7.47
N LEU A 143 31.30 39.77 -7.44
CA LEU A 143 31.10 38.33 -7.44
C LEU A 143 30.53 37.86 -8.78
N SER A 144 30.87 36.63 -9.14
CA SER A 144 30.20 35.84 -10.18
C SER A 144 29.48 34.67 -9.52
N PHE A 145 28.25 34.40 -9.96
CA PHE A 145 27.43 33.32 -9.45
C PHE A 145 27.16 32.30 -10.56
N SER A 146 27.08 31.02 -10.19
CA SER A 146 26.67 29.94 -11.08
C SER A 146 25.86 28.89 -10.33
N VAL A 147 25.05 28.16 -11.09
CA VAL A 147 24.20 27.06 -10.61
C VAL A 147 24.69 25.76 -11.21
N SER A 148 24.59 24.65 -10.49
CA SER A 148 24.98 23.32 -11.00
C SER A 148 24.04 22.78 -12.07
N ASP A 149 22.78 23.21 -12.05
CA ASP A 149 21.71 22.75 -12.94
C ASP A 149 20.73 23.89 -13.24
N GLU A 150 20.70 24.34 -14.50
CA GLU A 150 19.83 25.44 -14.95
C GLU A 150 18.35 25.04 -15.05
N GLU A 151 18.03 23.74 -15.04
CA GLU A 151 16.64 23.26 -14.99
C GLU A 151 16.07 23.35 -13.57
N LEU A 152 16.91 23.20 -12.54
CA LEU A 152 16.51 23.27 -11.14
C LEU A 152 16.45 24.72 -10.61
N GLY A 153 17.28 25.62 -11.15
CA GLY A 153 17.28 27.02 -10.72
C GLY A 153 18.17 27.90 -11.58
N ARG A 154 17.98 29.22 -11.50
CA ARG A 154 18.79 30.19 -12.26
C ARG A 154 19.06 31.47 -11.48
N MET A 155 20.07 32.23 -11.91
CA MET A 155 20.27 33.59 -11.43
C MET A 155 19.37 34.57 -12.20
N ASP A 156 18.86 35.60 -11.51
CA ASP A 156 18.09 36.69 -12.08
C ASP A 156 18.94 37.54 -13.03
N GLU A 157 18.35 38.01 -14.14
CA GLU A 157 19.06 38.78 -15.17
C GLU A 157 19.34 40.23 -14.76
N GLU A 158 18.50 40.81 -13.90
CA GLU A 158 18.60 42.20 -13.43
C GLU A 158 19.31 42.30 -12.08
N VAL A 159 19.18 41.28 -11.22
CA VAL A 159 19.78 41.22 -9.88
C VAL A 159 20.78 40.04 -9.79
N PRO A 160 22.08 40.26 -10.03
CA PRO A 160 23.05 39.17 -10.27
C PRO A 160 23.25 38.17 -9.14
N ASN A 161 22.97 38.56 -7.88
CA ASN A 161 23.06 37.69 -6.71
C ASN A 161 21.71 37.07 -6.33
N LYS A 162 20.65 37.28 -7.11
CA LYS A 162 19.33 36.72 -6.82
C LYS A 162 19.17 35.39 -7.53
N PHE A 163 19.02 34.33 -6.76
CA PHE A 163 18.70 32.99 -7.21
C PHE A 163 17.18 32.79 -7.28
N ILE A 164 16.71 32.06 -8.29
CA ILE A 164 15.30 31.70 -8.49
C ILE A 164 15.23 30.17 -8.59
N ALA A 165 14.51 29.53 -7.65
CA ALA A 165 14.26 28.10 -7.68
C ALA A 165 13.19 27.74 -8.72
N LEU A 166 13.55 26.95 -9.73
CA LEU A 166 12.69 26.63 -10.86
C LEU A 166 12.03 25.25 -10.74
N SER A 167 12.73 24.27 -10.18
CA SER A 167 12.22 22.91 -9.99
C SER A 167 12.81 22.25 -8.74
N SER A 168 12.24 21.12 -8.32
CA SER A 168 12.69 20.41 -7.11
C SER A 168 13.85 19.47 -7.42
N GLY A 169 14.80 19.39 -6.50
CA GLY A 169 16.00 18.59 -6.66
C GLY A 169 17.11 19.08 -5.75
N THR A 170 18.27 18.44 -5.84
CA THR A 170 19.48 18.91 -5.15
C THR A 170 20.29 19.77 -6.11
N ILE A 171 20.62 20.99 -5.69
CA ILE A 171 21.34 21.97 -6.49
C ILE A 171 22.53 22.53 -5.69
N ALA A 172 23.60 22.90 -6.38
CA ALA A 172 24.70 23.66 -5.82
C ALA A 172 24.75 25.07 -6.40
N LEU A 173 24.93 26.06 -5.51
CA LEU A 173 25.20 27.46 -5.86
C LEU A 173 26.64 27.79 -5.55
N GLU A 174 27.36 28.30 -6.55
CA GLU A 174 28.73 28.76 -6.40
C GLU A 174 28.79 30.29 -6.48
N ALA A 175 29.52 30.91 -5.55
CA ALA A 175 29.91 32.31 -5.60
C ALA A 175 31.45 32.39 -5.69
N ALA A 176 31.98 33.14 -6.65
CA ALA A 176 33.42 33.34 -6.85
C ALA A 176 33.77 34.83 -7.01
N LEU A 177 34.96 35.25 -6.55
CA LEU A 177 35.46 36.60 -6.80
C LEU A 177 35.82 36.77 -8.29
N LYS A 178 35.30 37.83 -8.93
CA LYS A 178 35.59 38.11 -10.35
C LYS A 178 37.07 38.32 -10.66
N ASP A 179 37.81 38.91 -9.71
CA ASP A 179 39.23 39.21 -9.87
C ASP A 179 40.14 37.98 -9.63
N ASP A 180 39.63 36.94 -8.95
CA ASP A 180 40.30 35.65 -8.78
C ASP A 180 39.28 34.53 -8.54
N LEU A 181 38.92 33.82 -9.61
CA LEU A 181 37.93 32.74 -9.60
C LEU A 181 38.34 31.53 -8.76
N ASN A 182 39.59 31.46 -8.25
CA ASN A 182 39.99 30.41 -7.32
C ASN A 182 39.51 30.67 -5.89
N ILE A 183 39.11 31.92 -5.58
CA ILE A 183 38.51 32.28 -4.30
C ILE A 183 37.00 32.19 -4.48
N LYS A 184 36.45 31.08 -4.00
CA LYS A 184 35.04 30.73 -4.19
C LYS A 184 34.51 29.92 -3.03
N ASP A 185 33.19 29.94 -2.90
CA ASP A 185 32.43 29.08 -2.00
C ASP A 185 31.27 28.44 -2.75
N GLU A 186 30.88 27.25 -2.32
CA GLU A 186 29.80 26.47 -2.92
C GLU A 186 28.91 25.92 -1.82
N VAL A 187 27.60 26.02 -2.02
CA VAL A 187 26.58 25.51 -1.11
C VAL A 187 25.62 24.60 -1.85
N GLU A 188 25.49 23.37 -1.37
CA GLU A 188 24.52 22.39 -1.87
C GLU A 188 23.30 22.35 -0.95
N PHE A 189 22.10 22.35 -1.54
CA PHE A 189 20.84 22.23 -0.81
C PHE A 189 19.75 21.60 -1.67
N THR A 190 18.67 21.17 -1.01
CA THR A 190 17.51 20.58 -1.68
C THR A 190 16.38 21.60 -1.83
N ILE A 191 15.93 21.80 -3.06
CA ILE A 191 14.68 22.51 -3.37
C ILE A 191 13.54 21.49 -3.24
N THR A 192 12.61 21.77 -2.33
CA THR A 192 11.43 20.94 -2.10
C THR A 192 10.28 21.40 -2.98
N ASN A 193 9.50 20.45 -3.52
CA ASN A 193 8.26 20.77 -4.19
C ASN A 193 7.13 20.78 -3.14
N PRO A 194 6.57 21.95 -2.77
CA PRO A 194 5.50 22.00 -1.75
C PRO A 194 4.22 21.29 -2.20
N PHE A 195 4.09 20.95 -3.48
CA PHE A 195 2.94 20.24 -4.01
C PHE A 195 3.09 18.72 -4.00
N ARG A 196 4.31 18.17 -3.81
CA ARG A 196 4.50 16.70 -3.74
C ARG A 196 3.70 16.10 -2.59
N GLU A 197 3.96 16.56 -1.37
CA GLU A 197 3.29 16.05 -0.17
C GLU A 197 1.77 16.23 -0.25
N ARG A 198 1.31 17.37 -0.79
CA ARG A 198 -0.12 17.63 -1.00
C ARG A 198 -0.74 16.71 -2.05
N ALA A 199 -0.01 16.41 -3.12
CA ALA A 199 -0.45 15.46 -4.15
C ALA A 199 -0.54 14.04 -3.56
N GLU A 200 0.46 13.60 -2.80
CA GLU A 200 0.46 12.30 -2.12
C GLU A 200 -0.71 12.17 -1.14
N GLN A 201 -0.99 13.20 -0.33
CA GLN A 201 -2.16 13.23 0.56
C GLN A 201 -3.49 13.15 -0.21
N ALA A 202 -3.59 13.89 -1.32
CA ALA A 202 -4.78 13.89 -2.15
C ALA A 202 -4.98 12.58 -2.92
N ILE A 203 -3.90 11.88 -3.29
CA ILE A 203 -3.91 10.53 -3.86
C ILE A 203 -4.52 9.56 -2.85
N GLU A 204 -3.96 9.47 -1.64
CA GLU A 204 -4.47 8.57 -0.60
C GLU A 204 -5.94 8.86 -0.27
N GLY A 205 -6.29 10.13 -0.11
CA GLY A 205 -7.67 10.51 0.16
C GLY A 205 -8.65 10.25 -1.00
N ALA A 206 -8.19 10.34 -2.26
CA ALA A 206 -8.97 9.92 -3.42
C ALA A 206 -9.24 8.41 -3.40
N ILE A 207 -8.22 7.60 -3.09
CA ILE A 207 -8.32 6.13 -2.96
C ILE A 207 -9.30 5.76 -1.85
N GLU A 208 -9.10 6.28 -0.64
CA GLU A 208 -9.97 6.03 0.51
C GLU A 208 -11.43 6.39 0.20
N SER A 209 -11.66 7.55 -0.43
CA SER A 209 -13.03 7.98 -0.78
C SER A 209 -13.68 7.11 -1.87
N ALA A 210 -12.89 6.59 -2.82
CA ALA A 210 -13.40 5.70 -3.85
C ALA A 210 -13.83 4.35 -3.24
N GLU A 211 -13.07 3.83 -2.27
CA GLU A 211 -13.45 2.65 -1.51
C GLU A 211 -14.73 2.89 -0.68
N GLU A 212 -14.80 4.00 0.07
CA GLU A 212 -15.97 4.37 0.89
C GLU A 212 -17.27 4.44 0.04
N GLU A 213 -17.18 4.96 -1.18
CA GLU A 213 -18.31 5.13 -2.11
C GLU A 213 -18.54 3.92 -3.04
N ASN A 214 -17.75 2.84 -2.90
CA ASN A 214 -17.74 1.67 -3.81
C ASN A 214 -17.63 2.06 -5.30
N TYR A 215 -16.76 3.04 -5.60
CA TYR A 215 -16.53 3.51 -6.96
C TYR A 215 -15.43 2.71 -7.64
N SER A 216 -15.72 2.18 -8.83
CA SER A 216 -14.76 1.44 -9.64
C SER A 216 -14.93 1.76 -11.12
N SER A 217 -13.81 1.86 -11.83
CA SER A 217 -13.74 2.11 -13.27
C SER A 217 -12.41 1.58 -13.82
N ASP A 218 -12.28 1.52 -15.15
CA ASP A 218 -11.00 1.19 -15.79
C ASP A 218 -9.88 2.19 -15.45
N TRP A 219 -10.22 3.48 -15.28
CA TRP A 219 -9.27 4.52 -14.92
C TRP A 219 -8.84 4.46 -13.47
N MET A 220 -9.77 4.11 -12.58
CA MET A 220 -9.48 3.90 -11.17
C MET A 220 -8.45 2.79 -10.98
N VAL A 221 -8.58 1.66 -11.72
CA VAL A 221 -7.60 0.56 -11.66
C VAL A 221 -6.20 1.05 -12.00
N ILE A 222 -6.05 1.87 -13.04
CA ILE A 222 -4.74 2.42 -13.43
C ILE A 222 -4.18 3.33 -12.33
N GLY A 223 -5.00 4.21 -11.76
CA GLY A 223 -4.60 5.09 -10.66
C GLY A 223 -4.16 4.29 -9.42
N LEU A 224 -4.97 3.34 -8.98
CA LEU A 224 -4.65 2.47 -7.83
C LEU A 224 -3.30 1.77 -7.99
N VAL A 225 -3.09 1.14 -9.14
CA VAL A 225 -1.86 0.43 -9.47
C VAL A 225 -0.66 1.36 -9.47
N ARG A 226 -0.80 2.55 -10.07
CA ARG A 226 0.28 3.53 -10.17
C ARG A 226 0.60 4.21 -8.84
N ALA A 227 -0.38 4.28 -7.95
CA ALA A 227 -0.20 4.63 -6.53
C ALA A 227 0.33 3.46 -5.67
N GLY A 228 0.55 2.27 -6.24
CA GLY A 228 1.07 1.11 -5.52
C GLY A 228 0.02 0.33 -4.70
N ARG A 229 -1.27 0.58 -4.93
CA ARG A 229 -2.41 -0.03 -4.23
C ARG A 229 -3.03 -1.20 -4.99
N TRP A 230 -2.17 -2.13 -5.39
CA TRP A 230 -2.56 -3.40 -6.04
C TRP A 230 -3.48 -4.27 -5.16
N ASP A 231 -3.32 -4.14 -3.84
CA ASP A 231 -4.13 -4.82 -2.81
C ASP A 231 -5.63 -4.53 -2.94
N LEU A 232 -5.99 -3.42 -3.57
CA LEU A 232 -7.38 -3.00 -3.77
C LEU A 232 -8.00 -3.52 -5.07
N ILE A 233 -7.21 -4.15 -5.94
CA ILE A 233 -7.74 -4.75 -7.18
C ILE A 233 -8.41 -6.09 -6.82
N PRO A 234 -9.71 -6.29 -7.11
CA PRO A 234 -10.38 -7.54 -6.81
C PRO A 234 -9.71 -8.73 -7.49
N ALA A 235 -9.54 -9.84 -6.78
CA ALA A 235 -8.90 -11.05 -7.31
C ALA A 235 -9.60 -11.62 -8.56
N ASP A 236 -10.91 -11.37 -8.71
CA ASP A 236 -11.72 -11.80 -9.86
C ASP A 236 -11.77 -10.74 -10.99
N TYR A 237 -11.02 -9.65 -10.89
CA TYR A 237 -11.06 -8.54 -11.86
C TYR A 237 -10.78 -8.98 -13.29
N LEU A 238 -9.70 -9.74 -13.52
CA LEU A 238 -9.31 -10.19 -14.86
C LEU A 238 -10.33 -11.17 -15.46
N GLN A 239 -10.92 -12.04 -14.63
CA GLN A 239 -11.99 -12.94 -15.07
C GLN A 239 -13.25 -12.15 -15.45
N ASN A 240 -13.65 -11.18 -14.61
CA ASN A 240 -14.77 -10.30 -14.89
C ASN A 240 -14.55 -9.45 -16.16
N ALA A 241 -13.32 -8.99 -16.39
CA ALA A 241 -12.94 -8.28 -17.60
C ALA A 241 -13.05 -9.19 -18.84
N ALA A 242 -12.56 -10.43 -18.76
CA ALA A 242 -12.68 -11.42 -19.83
C ALA A 242 -14.14 -11.72 -20.19
N ASP A 243 -15.00 -11.90 -19.19
CA ASP A 243 -16.43 -12.15 -19.37
C ASP A 243 -17.14 -10.95 -20.01
N TYR A 244 -16.83 -9.73 -19.53
CA TYR A 244 -17.37 -8.49 -20.07
C TYR A 244 -16.96 -8.30 -21.54
N ILE A 245 -15.70 -8.55 -21.89
CA ILE A 245 -15.20 -8.43 -23.27
C ILE A 245 -15.91 -9.44 -24.17
N ASN A 246 -15.98 -10.72 -23.77
CA ASN A 246 -16.65 -11.76 -24.54
C ASN A 246 -18.12 -11.42 -24.82
N ALA A 247 -18.82 -10.82 -23.86
CA ALA A 247 -20.21 -10.41 -24.02
C ALA A 247 -20.40 -9.22 -24.99
N ASN A 248 -19.40 -8.33 -25.11
CA ASN A 248 -19.57 -7.03 -25.75
C ASN A 248 -18.76 -6.80 -27.03
N ILE A 249 -17.77 -7.65 -27.32
CA ILE A 249 -16.84 -7.46 -28.46
C ILE A 249 -17.52 -7.41 -29.84
N ASN A 250 -18.65 -8.11 -29.99
CA ASN A 250 -19.41 -8.15 -31.24
C ASN A 250 -20.63 -7.21 -31.27
N ASP A 251 -20.82 -6.39 -30.24
CA ASP A 251 -21.92 -5.40 -30.17
C ASP A 251 -21.42 -4.05 -29.65
N GLU A 252 -21.38 -3.84 -28.33
CA GLU A 252 -21.08 -2.52 -27.74
C GLU A 252 -19.77 -1.96 -28.25
N PHE A 253 -18.71 -2.78 -28.33
CA PHE A 253 -17.39 -2.31 -28.74
C PHE A 253 -17.37 -1.86 -30.20
N THR A 254 -18.17 -2.49 -31.08
CA THR A 254 -18.27 -2.05 -32.49
C THR A 254 -18.84 -0.63 -32.65
N ARG A 255 -19.62 -0.16 -31.66
CA ARG A 255 -20.16 1.21 -31.58
C ARG A 255 -19.28 2.13 -30.75
N LYS A 256 -18.51 1.56 -29.82
CA LYS A 256 -17.62 2.27 -28.90
C LYS A 256 -16.26 1.57 -28.77
N PRO A 257 -15.36 1.73 -29.76
CA PRO A 257 -14.04 1.11 -29.69
C PRO A 257 -13.22 1.58 -28.49
N THR A 258 -13.49 2.78 -27.97
CA THR A 258 -12.88 3.32 -26.74
C THR A 258 -13.12 2.47 -25.50
N GLU A 259 -14.17 1.65 -25.45
CA GLU A 259 -14.33 0.67 -24.36
C GLU A 259 -13.23 -0.40 -24.44
N ALA A 260 -12.93 -0.92 -25.62
CA ALA A 260 -11.86 -1.90 -25.81
C ALA A 260 -10.47 -1.29 -25.57
N GLU A 261 -10.24 -0.07 -26.05
CA GLU A 261 -8.97 0.65 -25.90
C GLU A 261 -8.65 0.94 -24.42
N ARG A 262 -9.64 1.36 -23.63
CA ARG A 262 -9.48 1.55 -22.18
C ARG A 262 -9.25 0.24 -21.45
N LYS A 263 -9.94 -0.84 -21.86
CA LYS A 263 -9.75 -2.17 -21.29
C LYS A 263 -8.34 -2.71 -21.49
N VAL A 264 -7.67 -2.38 -22.60
CA VAL A 264 -6.24 -2.72 -22.76
C VAL A 264 -5.41 -2.18 -21.60
N LEU A 265 -5.64 -0.91 -21.23
CA LEU A 265 -4.88 -0.25 -20.17
C LEU A 265 -5.23 -0.79 -18.78
N SER A 266 -6.51 -1.00 -18.47
CA SER A 266 -6.90 -1.50 -17.15
C SER A 266 -6.57 -2.99 -16.95
N ILE A 267 -6.61 -3.80 -18.01
CA ILE A 267 -6.14 -5.19 -17.96
C ILE A 267 -4.63 -5.23 -17.75
N LEU A 268 -3.88 -4.43 -18.51
CA LEU A 268 -2.43 -4.36 -18.35
C LEU A 268 -2.06 -3.86 -16.95
N ALA A 269 -2.75 -2.82 -16.47
CA ALA A 269 -2.56 -2.32 -15.11
C ALA A 269 -2.95 -3.35 -14.05
N ALA A 270 -3.90 -4.25 -14.30
CA ALA A 270 -4.23 -5.35 -13.39
C ALA A 270 -3.40 -6.61 -13.63
N GLY A 271 -2.32 -6.52 -14.42
CA GLY A 271 -1.40 -7.63 -14.70
C GLY A 271 -1.87 -8.69 -15.69
N GLY A 272 -2.96 -8.44 -16.39
CA GLY A 272 -3.43 -9.30 -17.46
C GLY A 272 -2.73 -9.04 -18.79
N ASP A 273 -2.79 -10.02 -19.69
CA ASP A 273 -2.35 -9.88 -21.07
C ASP A 273 -3.54 -9.49 -21.98
N PRO A 274 -3.65 -8.23 -22.44
CA PRO A 274 -4.74 -7.81 -23.34
C PRO A 274 -4.62 -8.40 -24.75
N THR A 275 -3.52 -9.09 -25.08
CA THR A 275 -3.39 -9.86 -26.33
C THR A 275 -3.97 -11.26 -26.24
N ASN A 276 -4.33 -11.72 -25.04
CA ASN A 276 -4.90 -13.04 -24.78
C ASN A 276 -5.84 -13.06 -23.56
N ILE A 277 -6.76 -12.10 -23.47
CA ILE A 277 -7.75 -12.04 -22.39
C ILE A 277 -9.01 -12.80 -22.80
N GLY A 278 -9.34 -13.89 -22.10
CA GLY A 278 -10.51 -14.72 -22.43
C GLY A 278 -10.49 -15.24 -23.89
N GLU A 279 -9.31 -15.64 -24.38
CA GLU A 279 -9.04 -16.07 -25.77
C GLU A 279 -9.18 -14.96 -26.83
N ILE A 280 -9.24 -13.69 -26.41
CA ILE A 280 -9.37 -12.54 -27.29
C ILE A 280 -8.10 -11.71 -27.28
N ASN A 281 -7.65 -11.33 -28.49
CA ASN A 281 -6.59 -10.35 -28.68
C ASN A 281 -7.20 -8.96 -28.97
N LEU A 282 -7.24 -8.10 -27.94
CA LEU A 282 -7.82 -6.76 -28.05
C LEU A 282 -7.02 -5.86 -28.99
N ILE A 283 -5.68 -5.96 -28.98
CA ILE A 283 -4.81 -5.15 -29.87
C ILE A 283 -5.14 -5.43 -31.34
N ASN A 284 -5.24 -6.71 -31.71
CA ASN A 284 -5.63 -7.13 -33.05
C ASN A 284 -7.05 -6.64 -33.39
N TRP A 285 -7.99 -6.72 -32.44
CA TRP A 285 -9.36 -6.25 -32.63
C TRP A 285 -9.40 -4.73 -32.91
N ILE A 286 -8.75 -3.92 -32.06
CA ILE A 286 -8.67 -2.45 -32.20
C ILE A 286 -8.07 -2.07 -33.56
N SER A 287 -7.02 -2.78 -33.99
CA SER A 287 -6.34 -2.52 -35.27
C SER A 287 -7.20 -2.67 -36.52
N ASN A 288 -8.38 -3.28 -36.40
CA ASN A 288 -9.35 -3.49 -37.47
C ASN A 288 -10.73 -2.87 -37.18
N ALA A 289 -10.89 -2.19 -36.04
CA ALA A 289 -12.16 -1.60 -35.63
C ALA A 289 -12.51 -0.32 -36.43
N ASN A 290 -13.78 0.10 -36.39
CA ASN A 290 -14.20 1.37 -36.98
C ASN A 290 -13.97 2.54 -36.01
N LEU A 291 -12.73 3.02 -35.94
CA LEU A 291 -12.37 4.14 -35.07
C LEU A 291 -12.93 5.48 -35.56
N SER A 292 -13.13 5.63 -36.87
CA SER A 292 -13.54 6.90 -37.48
C SER A 292 -14.91 7.41 -37.03
N ASP A 293 -15.81 6.55 -36.57
CA ASP A 293 -17.13 6.97 -36.09
C ASP A 293 -17.05 7.76 -34.77
N GLN A 294 -16.04 7.48 -33.93
CA GLN A 294 -15.76 8.25 -32.72
C GLN A 294 -14.68 9.32 -32.93
N GLY A 295 -13.91 9.21 -34.02
CA GLY A 295 -12.95 10.20 -34.46
C GLY A 295 -11.78 10.34 -33.47
N LEU A 296 -11.39 11.59 -33.21
CA LEU A 296 -10.18 11.93 -32.45
C LEU A 296 -10.05 11.15 -31.13
N ASN A 297 -11.14 10.99 -30.38
CA ASN A 297 -11.10 10.31 -29.09
C ASN A 297 -10.66 8.84 -29.20
N ALA A 298 -11.18 8.10 -30.20
CA ALA A 298 -10.75 6.72 -30.44
C ALA A 298 -9.32 6.66 -30.99
N TYR A 299 -8.90 7.64 -31.78
CA TYR A 299 -7.53 7.66 -32.28
C TYR A 299 -6.50 7.84 -31.15
N ILE A 300 -6.80 8.73 -30.19
CA ILE A 300 -5.98 8.96 -28.99
C ILE A 300 -5.85 7.69 -28.17
N PHE A 301 -6.98 7.06 -27.79
CA PHE A 301 -6.93 5.89 -26.92
C PHE A 301 -6.37 4.65 -27.61
N ALA A 302 -6.60 4.46 -28.92
CA ALA A 302 -5.93 3.40 -29.67
C ALA A 302 -4.40 3.58 -29.67
N LEU A 303 -3.90 4.81 -29.84
CA LEU A 303 -2.46 5.08 -29.83
C LEU A 303 -1.86 4.79 -28.44
N ILE A 304 -2.49 5.28 -27.37
CA ILE A 304 -2.07 4.98 -25.98
C ILE A 304 -2.09 3.47 -25.73
N ALA A 305 -3.15 2.77 -26.14
CA ALA A 305 -3.27 1.32 -25.97
C ALA A 305 -2.17 0.54 -26.70
N TYR A 306 -1.75 0.98 -27.89
CA TYR A 306 -0.65 0.35 -28.61
C TYR A 306 0.70 0.62 -27.95
N ASP A 307 0.91 1.85 -27.49
CA ASP A 307 2.20 2.27 -26.96
C ASP A 307 2.45 1.79 -25.54
N SER A 308 1.39 1.49 -24.79
CA SER A 308 1.48 1.08 -23.37
C SER A 308 2.43 -0.08 -23.10
N LYS A 309 2.56 -1.06 -24.00
CA LYS A 309 3.59 -2.11 -23.95
C LYS A 309 4.33 -2.28 -25.28
N GLN A 310 4.34 -1.22 -26.10
CA GLN A 310 4.86 -1.24 -27.48
C GLN A 310 4.35 -2.43 -28.31
N TYR A 311 3.04 -2.72 -28.25
CA TYR A 311 2.47 -3.90 -28.89
C TYR A 311 2.76 -3.97 -30.39
N GLU A 312 3.16 -5.16 -30.86
CA GLU A 312 3.26 -5.43 -32.29
C GLU A 312 1.88 -5.48 -32.93
N LEU A 313 1.71 -4.75 -34.05
CA LEU A 313 0.45 -4.75 -34.79
C LEU A 313 0.48 -5.84 -35.87
N PRO A 314 -0.66 -6.50 -36.13
CA PRO A 314 -0.75 -7.53 -37.15
C PRO A 314 -0.46 -6.97 -38.54
N SER A 315 0.18 -7.77 -39.40
CA SER A 315 0.42 -7.41 -40.79
C SER A 315 -0.91 -7.09 -41.50
N GLY A 316 -1.03 -5.87 -42.02
CA GLY A 316 -2.23 -5.41 -42.72
C GLY A 316 -3.28 -4.75 -41.81
N ALA A 317 -2.94 -4.41 -40.56
CA ALA A 317 -3.74 -3.57 -39.68
C ALA A 317 -4.28 -2.34 -40.42
N ALA A 318 -5.59 -2.07 -40.25
CA ALA A 318 -6.22 -0.89 -40.84
C ALA A 318 -5.77 0.40 -40.15
N TRP A 319 -5.53 0.34 -38.84
CA TRP A 319 -5.05 1.44 -38.01
C TRP A 319 -3.65 1.14 -37.48
N THR A 320 -2.64 1.68 -38.16
CA THR A 320 -1.24 1.67 -37.70
C THR A 320 -0.95 2.88 -36.82
N ARG A 321 0.15 2.85 -36.05
CA ARG A 321 0.61 4.00 -35.25
C ARG A 321 0.76 5.26 -36.10
N GLU A 322 1.42 5.14 -37.25
CA GLU A 322 1.66 6.26 -38.17
C GLU A 322 0.35 6.87 -38.66
N ARG A 323 -0.63 6.01 -39.02
CA ARG A 323 -1.94 6.49 -39.44
C ARG A 323 -2.70 7.19 -38.31
N LEU A 324 -2.63 6.66 -37.08
CA LEU A 324 -3.27 7.29 -35.92
C LEU A 324 -2.65 8.67 -35.65
N ILE A 325 -1.32 8.77 -35.67
CA ILE A 325 -0.59 10.05 -35.51
C ILE A 325 -1.01 11.05 -36.59
N ASP A 326 -1.04 10.62 -37.86
CA ASP A 326 -1.46 11.49 -38.97
C ASP A 326 -2.89 12.02 -38.78
N GLU A 327 -3.83 11.16 -38.37
CA GLU A 327 -5.23 11.56 -38.16
C GLU A 327 -5.40 12.47 -36.94
N ILE A 328 -4.63 12.25 -35.88
CA ILE A 328 -4.57 13.13 -34.71
C ILE A 328 -4.03 14.52 -35.10
N LEU A 329 -2.93 14.58 -35.85
CA LEU A 329 -2.34 15.85 -36.30
C LEU A 329 -3.27 16.59 -37.26
N ASN A 330 -3.96 15.88 -38.16
CA ASN A 330 -4.95 16.47 -39.06
C ASN A 330 -6.19 17.01 -38.34
N ALA A 331 -6.45 16.56 -37.11
CA ALA A 331 -7.54 17.05 -36.27
C ALA A 331 -7.18 18.29 -35.43
N GLU A 332 -5.93 18.80 -35.53
CA GLU A 332 -5.53 20.01 -34.82
C GLU A 332 -6.43 21.19 -35.21
N CYS A 333 -6.92 21.91 -34.21
CA CYS A 333 -7.87 22.99 -34.39
C CYS A 333 -7.21 24.19 -35.09
N SER A 334 -7.89 24.73 -36.11
CA SER A 334 -7.55 26.04 -36.67
C SER A 334 -8.07 27.14 -35.76
N ASN A 335 -7.17 27.83 -35.07
CA ASN A 335 -7.47 28.84 -34.05
C ASN A 335 -7.94 30.16 -34.65
N ASN A 336 -9.07 30.13 -35.37
CA ASN A 336 -9.63 31.27 -36.09
C ASN A 336 -10.37 32.27 -35.18
N SER A 337 -10.18 32.18 -33.86
CA SER A 337 -10.82 33.07 -32.89
C SER A 337 -10.17 34.44 -32.92
N THR A 338 -10.97 35.49 -33.12
CA THR A 338 -10.52 36.90 -33.10
C THR A 338 -9.96 37.36 -31.75
N ALA A 339 -10.00 36.51 -30.72
CA ALA A 339 -9.49 36.77 -29.37
C ALA A 339 -8.17 36.05 -29.04
N ASN A 340 -7.67 35.16 -29.91
CA ASN A 340 -6.40 34.47 -29.69
C ASN A 340 -5.25 35.24 -30.39
N PRO A 341 -4.23 35.73 -29.66
CA PRO A 341 -3.07 36.38 -30.26
C PRO A 341 -2.06 35.41 -30.90
N TYR A 342 -2.22 34.10 -30.70
CA TYR A 342 -1.34 33.04 -31.23
C TYR A 342 -1.92 32.41 -32.52
N LYS A 343 -1.01 31.90 -33.37
CA LYS A 343 -1.14 31.45 -34.78
C LYS A 343 -2.43 30.72 -35.19
N GLU A 344 -2.62 30.60 -36.51
CA GLU A 344 -3.75 29.94 -37.20
C GLU A 344 -4.08 28.49 -36.75
N LEU A 345 -3.27 27.81 -35.92
CA LEU A 345 -3.44 26.42 -35.46
C LEU A 345 -3.03 26.26 -33.97
N GLY A 346 -3.66 25.32 -33.25
CA GLY A 346 -3.22 24.88 -31.92
C GLY A 346 -4.33 24.22 -31.09
N GLY A 347 -3.98 23.17 -30.33
CA GLY A 347 -4.93 22.42 -29.50
C GLY A 347 -5.89 21.55 -30.31
N TRP A 348 -6.71 20.78 -29.61
CA TRP A 348 -7.65 19.82 -30.20
C TRP A 348 -9.02 19.90 -29.56
N ALA A 349 -10.03 19.37 -30.25
CA ALA A 349 -11.39 19.28 -29.74
C ALA A 349 -12.05 18.00 -30.22
N LEU A 350 -13.01 17.51 -29.42
CA LEU A 350 -13.76 16.31 -29.74
C LEU A 350 -14.57 16.50 -31.03
N SER A 351 -15.03 17.72 -31.26
CA SER A 351 -15.68 18.14 -32.50
C SER A 351 -15.55 19.64 -32.71
N GLY A 352 -15.68 20.09 -33.96
CA GLY A 352 -15.57 21.50 -34.31
C GLY A 352 -14.13 21.92 -34.63
N SER A 353 -13.84 23.21 -34.51
CA SER A 353 -12.54 23.81 -34.86
C SER A 353 -11.98 24.72 -33.76
N SER A 354 -12.63 24.75 -32.60
CA SER A 354 -12.18 25.51 -31.44
C SER A 354 -11.58 24.53 -30.45
N ALA A 355 -10.31 24.72 -30.09
CA ALA A 355 -9.63 23.86 -29.14
C ALA A 355 -10.33 23.82 -27.77
N ASP A 356 -10.23 22.65 -27.14
CA ASP A 356 -10.81 22.28 -25.87
C ASP A 356 -9.69 21.78 -24.94
N THR A 357 -9.76 22.13 -23.66
CA THR A 357 -8.68 21.85 -22.70
C THR A 357 -8.47 20.36 -22.49
N ASP A 358 -9.57 19.61 -22.37
CA ASP A 358 -9.56 18.20 -22.02
C ASP A 358 -8.98 17.41 -23.18
N MET A 359 -9.54 17.63 -24.37
CA MET A 359 -9.07 16.96 -25.58
C MET A 359 -7.64 17.35 -25.95
N THR A 360 -7.21 18.58 -25.66
CA THR A 360 -5.82 18.99 -25.86
C THR A 360 -4.88 18.25 -24.92
N GLY A 361 -5.20 18.16 -23.63
CA GLY A 361 -4.41 17.41 -22.65
C GLY A 361 -4.31 15.91 -22.97
N MET A 362 -5.44 15.30 -23.33
CA MET A 362 -5.50 13.88 -23.77
C MET A 362 -4.67 13.64 -25.03
N THR A 363 -4.76 14.54 -26.02
CA THR A 363 -4.00 14.41 -27.27
C THR A 363 -2.50 14.55 -27.02
N MET A 364 -2.09 15.51 -26.20
CA MET A 364 -0.69 15.68 -25.80
C MET A 364 -0.14 14.43 -25.10
N THR A 365 -0.96 13.80 -24.26
CA THR A 365 -0.61 12.54 -23.58
C THR A 365 -0.35 11.41 -24.59
N ALA A 366 -1.23 11.22 -25.58
CA ALA A 366 -1.04 10.20 -26.61
C ALA A 366 0.15 10.46 -27.53
N LEU A 367 0.45 11.73 -27.81
CA LEU A 367 1.56 12.12 -28.68
C LEU A 367 2.92 12.19 -27.97
N ALA A 368 2.96 12.11 -26.63
CA ALA A 368 4.17 12.28 -25.85
C ALA A 368 5.35 11.38 -26.28
N PRO A 369 5.16 10.07 -26.56
CA PRO A 369 6.26 9.21 -27.04
C PRO A 369 6.89 9.69 -28.36
N TYR A 370 6.13 10.47 -29.14
CA TYR A 370 6.52 11.01 -30.44
C TYR A 370 6.97 12.48 -30.34
N ASN A 371 7.11 13.05 -29.15
CA ASN A 371 7.63 14.41 -28.97
C ASN A 371 9.17 14.45 -29.06
N ASN A 372 9.73 13.98 -30.17
CA ASN A 372 11.16 13.83 -30.38
C ASN A 372 11.58 14.22 -31.81
N SER A 373 12.88 14.21 -32.09
CA SER A 373 13.42 14.68 -33.37
C SER A 373 13.00 13.85 -34.59
N ASP A 374 12.52 12.63 -34.39
CA ASP A 374 12.07 11.76 -35.49
C ASP A 374 10.67 12.13 -35.98
N TYR A 375 9.89 12.88 -35.18
CA TYR A 375 8.54 13.35 -35.49
C TYR A 375 8.43 14.87 -35.29
N PRO A 376 9.15 15.67 -36.11
CA PRO A 376 9.19 17.13 -35.94
C PRO A 376 7.82 17.82 -36.06
N GLU A 377 6.89 17.23 -36.81
CA GLU A 377 5.50 17.68 -36.91
C GLU A 377 4.73 17.53 -35.60
N VAL A 378 4.98 16.44 -34.86
CA VAL A 378 4.39 16.20 -33.53
C VAL A 378 4.96 17.20 -32.54
N GLN A 379 6.29 17.39 -32.50
CA GLN A 379 6.90 18.41 -31.65
C GLN A 379 6.34 19.81 -31.92
N ALA A 380 6.15 20.15 -33.21
CA ALA A 380 5.60 21.44 -33.58
C ALA A 380 4.14 21.60 -33.14
N ALA A 381 3.32 20.55 -33.22
CA ALA A 381 1.92 20.57 -32.77
C ALA A 381 1.82 20.67 -31.24
N ILE A 382 2.62 19.89 -30.51
CA ILE A 382 2.69 19.95 -29.04
C ILE A 382 3.10 21.34 -28.59
N ASN A 383 4.14 21.94 -29.18
CA ASN A 383 4.55 23.30 -28.84
C ASN A 383 3.43 24.34 -29.02
N ARG A 384 2.62 24.23 -30.09
CA ARG A 384 1.45 25.10 -30.30
C ARG A 384 0.36 24.84 -29.26
N ALA A 385 0.15 23.59 -28.87
CA ALA A 385 -0.81 23.23 -27.83
C ALA A 385 -0.40 23.76 -26.45
N VAL A 386 0.89 23.70 -26.10
CA VAL A 386 1.44 24.27 -24.86
C VAL A 386 1.29 25.80 -24.84
N ASP A 387 1.57 26.48 -25.96
CA ASP A 387 1.31 27.93 -26.12
C ASP A 387 -0.18 28.25 -25.88
N TRP A 388 -1.06 27.46 -26.49
CA TRP A 388 -2.50 27.64 -26.36
C TRP A 388 -2.99 27.38 -24.93
N LEU A 389 -2.54 26.31 -24.26
CA LEU A 389 -2.90 26.00 -22.87
C LEU A 389 -2.41 27.08 -21.90
N SER A 390 -1.21 27.62 -22.09
CA SER A 390 -0.70 28.73 -21.25
C SER A 390 -1.54 30.00 -21.39
N PHE A 391 -2.12 30.23 -22.58
CA PHE A 391 -3.05 31.32 -22.85
C PHE A 391 -4.46 31.04 -22.31
N ALA A 392 -4.94 29.80 -22.42
CA ALA A 392 -6.29 29.39 -22.03
C ALA A 392 -6.47 29.32 -20.51
N GLN A 393 -5.38 29.24 -19.74
CA GLN A 393 -5.40 29.19 -18.28
C GLN A 393 -6.09 30.42 -17.67
N ASP A 394 -6.99 30.20 -16.72
CA ASP A 394 -7.65 31.29 -16.00
C ASP A 394 -6.77 31.88 -14.87
N LEU A 395 -7.22 33.00 -14.28
CA LEU A 395 -6.51 33.67 -13.17
C LEU A 395 -6.43 32.84 -11.88
N SER A 396 -7.26 31.81 -11.73
CA SER A 396 -7.15 30.85 -10.62
C SER A 396 -6.14 29.72 -10.87
N GLY A 397 -5.48 29.73 -12.03
CA GLY A 397 -4.60 28.66 -12.49
C GLY A 397 -5.35 27.49 -13.13
N GLY A 398 -6.68 27.57 -13.21
CA GLY A 398 -7.55 26.46 -13.62
C GLY A 398 -7.88 26.44 -15.11
N TYR A 399 -8.50 25.33 -15.49
CA TYR A 399 -8.98 25.04 -16.83
C TYR A 399 -10.43 24.59 -16.82
N GLY A 400 -11.08 24.69 -17.97
CA GLY A 400 -12.47 24.33 -18.11
C GLY A 400 -12.96 24.29 -19.54
N THR A 401 -13.91 23.42 -19.80
CA THR A 401 -14.64 23.30 -21.06
C THR A 401 -15.91 24.14 -21.05
N MET A 402 -16.26 24.74 -22.19
CA MET A 402 -17.49 25.53 -22.38
C MET A 402 -17.74 26.65 -21.34
N GLY A 403 -16.67 27.17 -20.73
CA GLY A 403 -16.73 28.30 -19.80
C GLY A 403 -16.98 27.92 -18.34
N SER A 404 -16.92 26.64 -17.97
CA SER A 404 -16.95 26.19 -16.57
C SER A 404 -15.63 25.52 -16.21
N LEU A 405 -14.95 26.05 -15.19
CA LEU A 405 -13.76 25.41 -14.62
C LEU A 405 -14.16 24.08 -13.96
N SER A 406 -13.36 23.03 -14.16
CA SER A 406 -13.60 21.70 -13.58
C SER A 406 -12.31 21.02 -13.13
N SER A 407 -12.46 20.05 -12.24
CA SER A 407 -11.37 19.19 -11.77
C SER A 407 -10.78 18.37 -12.92
N GLU A 408 -11.65 17.79 -13.75
CA GLU A 408 -11.29 16.93 -14.88
C GLU A 408 -10.47 17.69 -15.93
N SER A 409 -10.83 18.95 -16.24
CA SER A 409 -10.06 19.76 -17.17
C SER A 409 -8.66 20.05 -16.65
N CYS A 410 -8.50 20.30 -15.34
CA CYS A 410 -7.19 20.47 -14.73
C CYS A 410 -6.39 19.15 -14.79
N ALA A 411 -7.03 18.02 -14.49
CA ALA A 411 -6.43 16.69 -14.57
C ALA A 411 -5.89 16.37 -15.98
N GLN A 412 -6.67 16.59 -17.03
CA GLN A 412 -6.21 16.35 -18.40
C GLN A 412 -5.04 17.25 -18.81
N VAL A 413 -5.04 18.51 -18.38
CA VAL A 413 -3.91 19.41 -18.65
C VAL A 413 -2.66 18.96 -17.91
N ILE A 414 -2.77 18.53 -16.64
CA ILE A 414 -1.66 17.96 -15.89
C ILE A 414 -1.09 16.74 -16.62
N MET A 415 -1.95 15.81 -17.07
CA MET A 415 -1.54 14.65 -17.86
C MET A 415 -0.74 15.08 -19.10
N GLY A 416 -1.29 15.98 -19.91
CA GLY A 416 -0.66 16.43 -21.15
C GLY A 416 0.68 17.14 -20.93
N LEU A 417 0.78 17.99 -19.92
CA LEU A 417 2.03 18.71 -19.59
C LEU A 417 3.10 17.76 -19.05
N CYS A 418 2.77 16.99 -18.02
CA CYS A 418 3.71 16.12 -17.32
C CYS A 418 4.28 15.03 -18.24
N THR A 419 3.44 14.40 -19.07
CA THR A 419 3.90 13.39 -20.04
C THR A 419 4.86 13.94 -21.09
N ASN A 420 4.81 15.26 -21.34
CA ASN A 420 5.71 15.96 -22.24
C ASN A 420 6.89 16.64 -21.52
N GLY A 421 7.12 16.31 -20.23
CA GLY A 421 8.24 16.85 -19.45
C GLY A 421 8.07 18.32 -19.07
N ILE A 422 6.83 18.83 -19.02
CA ILE A 422 6.55 20.22 -18.72
C ILE A 422 5.95 20.33 -17.32
N ASP A 423 6.58 21.15 -16.48
CA ASP A 423 6.15 21.38 -15.10
C ASP A 423 4.81 22.16 -15.04
N PRO A 424 3.72 21.57 -14.51
CA PRO A 424 2.43 22.25 -14.36
C PRO A 424 2.44 23.33 -13.26
N THR A 425 3.51 23.44 -12.48
CA THR A 425 3.72 24.46 -11.44
C THR A 425 4.64 25.59 -11.86
N GLY A 426 5.26 25.49 -13.04
CA GLY A 426 6.19 26.48 -13.56
C GLY A 426 5.54 27.83 -13.94
N GLU A 427 6.38 28.83 -14.19
CA GLU A 427 5.96 30.22 -14.49
C GLU A 427 4.94 30.30 -15.64
N ARG A 428 5.15 29.50 -16.70
CA ARG A 428 4.28 29.47 -17.89
C ARG A 428 2.85 29.04 -17.57
N PHE A 429 2.67 28.25 -16.51
CA PHE A 429 1.41 27.69 -16.05
C PHE A 429 1.03 28.19 -14.65
N THR A 430 1.50 29.40 -14.31
CA THR A 430 1.13 30.08 -13.07
C THR A 430 0.51 31.44 -13.39
N LYS A 431 -0.73 31.66 -12.97
CA LYS A 431 -1.42 32.96 -13.06
C LYS A 431 -1.77 33.43 -11.65
N ASN A 432 -1.46 34.69 -11.34
CA ASN A 432 -1.78 35.30 -10.03
C ASN A 432 -1.30 34.44 -8.83
N GLY A 433 -0.11 33.84 -8.95
CA GLY A 433 0.46 32.96 -7.93
C GLY A 433 -0.27 31.63 -7.73
N LYS A 434 -1.09 31.21 -8.71
CA LYS A 434 -1.81 29.94 -8.71
C LYS A 434 -1.51 29.15 -9.97
N ASN A 435 -1.10 27.90 -9.79
CA ASN A 435 -0.76 26.99 -10.87
C ASN A 435 -1.82 25.90 -11.08
N VAL A 436 -1.57 24.97 -12.00
CA VAL A 436 -2.56 23.94 -12.37
C VAL A 436 -2.80 22.94 -11.22
N ILE A 437 -1.76 22.61 -10.44
CA ILE A 437 -1.89 21.72 -9.28
C ILE A 437 -2.69 22.41 -8.17
N ASP A 438 -2.43 23.69 -7.90
CA ASP A 438 -3.26 24.51 -7.00
C ASP A 438 -4.73 24.49 -7.42
N ALA A 439 -5.00 24.63 -8.72
CA ALA A 439 -6.35 24.66 -9.25
C ALA A 439 -7.06 23.31 -9.07
N LEU A 440 -6.39 22.19 -9.41
CA LEU A 440 -6.92 20.84 -9.19
C LEU A 440 -7.23 20.59 -7.70
N LEU A 441 -6.26 20.82 -6.82
CA LEU A 441 -6.40 20.64 -5.37
C LEU A 441 -7.46 21.58 -4.77
N SER A 442 -7.89 22.61 -5.49
CA SER A 442 -8.98 23.47 -5.02
C SER A 442 -10.37 22.82 -5.17
N PHE A 443 -10.50 21.73 -5.92
CA PHE A 443 -11.71 20.91 -6.04
C PHE A 443 -11.74 19.73 -5.06
N GLU A 444 -10.65 19.51 -4.32
CA GLU A 444 -10.52 18.51 -3.28
C GLU A 444 -11.49 18.78 -2.13
N LEU A 445 -12.23 17.76 -1.71
CA LEU A 445 -13.15 17.86 -0.58
C LEU A 445 -12.38 18.02 0.75
N PRO A 446 -13.02 18.58 1.79
CA PRO A 446 -12.42 18.64 3.12
C PRO A 446 -11.92 17.27 3.59
N GLU A 447 -10.83 17.27 4.35
CA GLU A 447 -10.20 16.04 4.88
C GLU A 447 -9.70 15.09 3.78
N HIS A 448 -9.41 15.62 2.57
CA HIS A 448 -8.89 14.86 1.43
C HIS A 448 -9.86 13.80 0.87
N LYS A 449 -11.16 13.87 1.17
CA LYS A 449 -12.14 12.83 0.78
C LYS A 449 -12.62 12.93 -0.66
N GLY A 450 -11.68 12.83 -1.61
CA GLY A 450 -11.94 12.84 -3.05
C GLY A 450 -12.20 14.23 -3.63
N PHE A 451 -12.74 14.27 -4.84
CA PHE A 451 -12.82 15.50 -5.64
C PHE A 451 -14.22 15.81 -6.13
N ALA A 452 -14.50 17.10 -6.31
CA ALA A 452 -15.72 17.59 -6.94
C ALA A 452 -15.50 17.89 -8.43
N HIS A 453 -16.50 17.63 -9.26
CA HIS A 453 -16.49 18.03 -10.67
C HIS A 453 -16.31 19.56 -10.82
N VAL A 454 -17.17 20.32 -10.13
CA VAL A 454 -17.17 21.79 -10.14
C VAL A 454 -17.50 22.33 -8.74
N LYS A 455 -17.08 23.56 -8.48
CA LYS A 455 -17.57 24.32 -7.31
C LYS A 455 -18.97 24.82 -7.61
N SER A 456 -19.91 24.61 -6.70
CA SER A 456 -21.21 25.26 -6.82
C SER A 456 -21.05 26.78 -6.78
N SER A 457 -22.10 27.53 -7.17
CA SER A 457 -22.11 28.99 -7.04
C SER A 457 -21.95 29.48 -5.59
N SER A 458 -22.23 28.64 -4.60
CA SER A 458 -22.00 28.90 -3.18
C SER A 458 -20.62 28.43 -2.68
N GLY A 459 -19.76 27.93 -3.56
CA GLY A 459 -18.46 27.36 -3.22
C GLY A 459 -18.52 25.96 -2.61
N THR A 460 -19.67 25.28 -2.68
CA THR A 460 -19.84 23.94 -2.10
C THR A 460 -19.25 22.89 -3.04
N LEU A 461 -18.41 22.02 -2.47
CA LEU A 461 -17.84 20.85 -3.11
C LEU A 461 -18.74 19.63 -2.85
N ARG A 462 -18.85 18.75 -3.85
CA ARG A 462 -19.60 17.49 -3.75
C ARG A 462 -18.79 16.40 -4.43
N TRP A 463 -18.62 15.29 -3.74
CA TRP A 463 -17.90 14.14 -4.25
C TRP A 463 -18.45 13.72 -5.61
N ASN A 464 -17.54 13.40 -6.52
CA ASN A 464 -17.84 12.89 -7.84
C ASN A 464 -16.79 11.83 -8.22
N GLY A 465 -17.24 10.63 -8.57
CA GLY A 465 -16.34 9.53 -8.89
C GLY A 465 -15.43 9.79 -10.09
N MET A 466 -15.94 10.44 -11.15
CA MET A 466 -15.12 10.79 -12.31
C MET A 466 -14.11 11.91 -12.00
N ALA A 467 -14.50 12.91 -11.21
CA ALA A 467 -13.53 13.92 -10.77
C ALA A 467 -12.44 13.30 -9.89
N THR A 468 -12.83 12.38 -9.01
CA THR A 468 -11.93 11.68 -8.07
C THR A 468 -10.97 10.75 -8.81
N GLU A 469 -11.46 9.92 -9.74
CA GLU A 469 -10.59 9.03 -10.53
C GLU A 469 -9.60 9.81 -11.40
N GLN A 470 -10.03 10.94 -11.99
CA GLN A 470 -9.16 11.72 -12.87
C GLN A 470 -8.15 12.53 -12.09
N ALA A 471 -8.53 13.05 -10.91
CA ALA A 471 -7.58 13.69 -10.01
C ALA A 471 -6.53 12.68 -9.53
N LEU A 472 -6.92 11.46 -9.15
CA LEU A 472 -6.01 10.38 -8.74
C LEU A 472 -4.92 10.15 -9.79
N TYR A 473 -5.28 9.70 -11.00
CA TYR A 473 -4.25 9.36 -11.98
C TYR A 473 -3.47 10.58 -12.48
N ALA A 474 -4.05 11.79 -12.46
CA ALA A 474 -3.33 12.99 -12.85
C ALA A 474 -2.28 13.40 -11.80
N LEU A 475 -2.60 13.22 -10.51
CA LEU A 475 -1.63 13.41 -9.44
C LEU A 475 -0.57 12.31 -9.44
N ASP A 476 -0.91 11.06 -9.73
CA ASP A 476 0.08 9.99 -9.97
C ASP A 476 1.03 10.38 -11.11
N GLN A 477 0.49 10.88 -12.23
CA GLN A 477 1.30 11.35 -13.34
C GLN A 477 2.19 12.55 -12.96
N TYR A 478 1.72 13.43 -12.08
CA TYR A 478 2.55 14.51 -11.55
C TYR A 478 3.70 13.97 -10.70
N ILE A 479 3.44 12.98 -9.82
CA ILE A 479 4.51 12.29 -9.06
C ILE A 479 5.49 11.59 -10.02
N TYR A 480 5.02 10.91 -11.06
CA TYR A 480 5.87 10.30 -12.09
C TYR A 480 6.73 11.33 -12.82
N PHE A 481 6.20 12.51 -13.10
CA PHE A 481 6.97 13.60 -13.69
C PHE A 481 8.08 14.09 -12.75
N LEU A 482 7.76 14.33 -11.47
CA LEU A 482 8.76 14.75 -10.48
C LEU A 482 9.83 13.68 -10.25
N ASP A 483 9.49 12.40 -10.42
CA ASP A 483 10.40 11.26 -10.33
C ASP A 483 11.09 10.92 -11.66
N GLN A 484 10.80 11.64 -12.75
CA GLN A 484 11.32 11.39 -14.10
C GLN A 484 11.02 9.97 -14.64
N LYS A 485 9.86 9.40 -14.28
CA LYS A 485 9.41 8.06 -14.67
C LYS A 485 8.65 8.02 -16.01
N GLY A 486 8.48 9.16 -16.67
CA GLY A 486 7.71 9.25 -17.92
C GLY A 486 6.20 9.17 -17.71
N SER A 487 5.49 8.47 -18.59
CA SER A 487 4.03 8.39 -18.54
C SER A 487 3.54 7.22 -17.69
N ILE A 488 2.50 7.45 -16.88
CA ILE A 488 1.78 6.37 -16.17
C ILE A 488 1.10 5.37 -17.11
N TYR A 489 0.98 5.70 -18.40
CA TYR A 489 0.44 4.78 -19.41
C TYR A 489 1.52 3.95 -20.12
N TRP A 490 2.79 4.07 -19.72
CA TRP A 490 3.92 3.38 -20.34
C TRP A 490 4.45 2.26 -19.42
N TRP A 491 4.29 1.01 -19.84
CA TRP A 491 4.78 -0.21 -19.19
C TRP A 491 5.86 -0.92 -20.03
N ALA A 492 6.28 -0.37 -21.17
CA ALA A 492 7.16 -1.08 -22.11
C ALA A 492 8.58 -1.33 -21.56
N ASP A 493 9.04 -0.51 -20.62
CA ASP A 493 10.36 -0.63 -19.99
C ASP A 493 10.31 -1.43 -18.67
N GLU A 494 9.12 -1.79 -18.19
CA GLU A 494 8.94 -2.54 -16.95
C GLU A 494 9.22 -4.02 -17.21
N GLN A 495 10.43 -4.46 -16.86
CA GLN A 495 10.73 -5.88 -16.76
C GLN A 495 10.25 -6.39 -15.41
N ASP A 496 9.32 -7.33 -15.45
CA ASP A 496 8.91 -8.07 -14.27
C ASP A 496 9.91 -9.21 -14.00
N GLU A 497 10.79 -8.98 -13.04
CA GLU A 497 11.77 -9.97 -12.56
C GLU A 497 11.41 -10.51 -11.16
N THR A 498 10.27 -10.08 -10.64
CA THR A 498 9.86 -10.25 -9.24
C THR A 498 8.85 -11.38 -9.15
N PRO A 499 9.05 -12.38 -8.27
CA PRO A 499 8.07 -13.44 -8.10
C PRO A 499 6.87 -12.99 -7.25
N PRO A 500 5.66 -13.54 -7.50
CA PRO A 500 4.47 -13.21 -6.71
C PRO A 500 4.64 -13.47 -5.22
N VAL A 501 4.07 -12.63 -4.36
CA VAL A 501 4.03 -12.83 -2.91
C VAL A 501 2.79 -13.62 -2.52
N ILE A 502 2.98 -14.83 -1.98
CA ILE A 502 1.90 -15.70 -1.49
C ILE A 502 1.55 -15.35 -0.04
N THR A 503 0.26 -15.18 0.24
CA THR A 503 -0.29 -15.00 1.60
C THR A 503 -1.33 -16.07 1.87
N VAL A 504 -1.20 -16.77 3.01
CA VAL A 504 -2.16 -17.77 3.47
C VAL A 504 -2.84 -17.28 4.74
N THR A 505 -4.17 -17.29 4.77
CA THR A 505 -4.95 -16.94 5.96
C THR A 505 -5.79 -18.12 6.40
N VAL A 506 -5.72 -18.43 7.71
CA VAL A 506 -6.57 -19.43 8.36
C VAL A 506 -7.57 -18.68 9.24
N PRO A 507 -8.89 -18.91 9.13
CA PRO A 507 -9.88 -18.27 10.00
C PRO A 507 -9.59 -18.53 11.49
N ASP A 508 -9.68 -17.49 12.32
CA ASP A 508 -9.49 -17.60 13.77
C ASP A 508 -10.54 -18.54 14.40
N GLY A 509 -10.07 -19.60 15.07
CA GLY A 509 -10.90 -20.46 15.91
C GLY A 509 -11.24 -21.86 15.36
N ASP A 510 -10.70 -22.28 14.21
CA ASP A 510 -10.97 -23.60 13.67
C ASP A 510 -10.14 -24.70 14.37
N VAL A 511 -10.80 -25.42 15.27
CA VAL A 511 -10.46 -26.82 15.57
C VAL A 511 -10.70 -27.62 14.29
N LEU A 512 -9.79 -28.51 13.89
CA LEU A 512 -9.96 -29.43 12.76
C LEU A 512 -11.17 -30.35 13.01
N ILE A 513 -12.37 -29.91 12.63
CA ILE A 513 -13.60 -30.71 12.74
C ILE A 513 -13.53 -31.79 11.65
N ASP A 514 -13.62 -33.06 12.04
CA ASP A 514 -13.71 -34.20 11.11
C ASP A 514 -12.62 -34.20 10.00
N ARG A 515 -11.38 -33.84 10.36
CA ARG A 515 -10.21 -33.79 9.44
C ARG A 515 -10.28 -32.72 8.35
N GLN A 516 -11.19 -31.77 8.46
CA GLN A 516 -11.35 -30.72 7.45
C GLN A 516 -10.52 -29.48 7.80
N PHE A 517 -9.74 -28.99 6.84
CA PHE A 517 -8.93 -27.77 6.95
C PHE A 517 -9.41 -26.75 5.91
N ILE A 518 -9.82 -25.55 6.36
CA ILE A 518 -10.32 -24.45 5.51
C ILE A 518 -9.37 -23.27 5.64
N PHE A 519 -9.01 -22.67 4.52
CA PHE A 519 -8.07 -21.54 4.46
C PHE A 519 -8.30 -20.73 3.18
N THR A 520 -7.75 -19.52 3.15
CA THR A 520 -7.68 -18.69 1.94
C THR A 520 -6.23 -18.51 1.52
N VAL A 521 -6.03 -18.33 0.22
CA VAL A 521 -4.72 -18.07 -0.38
C VAL A 521 -4.88 -16.89 -1.32
N THR A 522 -3.99 -15.92 -1.23
CA THR A 522 -3.81 -14.87 -2.23
C THR A 522 -2.37 -14.90 -2.71
N ALA A 523 -2.14 -14.56 -3.97
CA ALA A 523 -0.81 -14.28 -4.50
C ALA A 523 -0.86 -12.93 -5.22
N ILE A 524 0.06 -12.02 -4.89
CA ILE A 524 0.11 -10.68 -5.48
C ILE A 524 1.53 -10.43 -5.98
N ASP A 525 1.66 -10.12 -7.26
CA ASP A 525 2.88 -9.65 -7.89
C ASP A 525 2.88 -8.11 -8.04
N ASN A 526 4.06 -7.48 -8.09
CA ASN A 526 4.18 -6.01 -8.20
C ASN A 526 4.02 -5.45 -9.61
N VAL A 527 4.06 -6.30 -10.65
CA VAL A 527 3.75 -5.94 -12.03
C VAL A 527 2.45 -6.58 -12.49
N ASP A 528 2.18 -7.81 -12.06
CA ASP A 528 1.00 -8.56 -12.48
C ASP A 528 -0.17 -8.55 -11.47
N GLY A 529 -0.02 -7.92 -10.30
CA GLY A 529 -1.10 -7.83 -9.33
C GLY A 529 -1.60 -9.22 -8.87
N PRO A 530 -2.92 -9.44 -8.73
CA PRO A 530 -3.44 -10.74 -8.29
C PRO A 530 -3.12 -11.87 -9.28
N VAL A 531 -2.35 -12.87 -8.82
CA VAL A 531 -2.00 -14.07 -9.57
C VAL A 531 -2.79 -15.27 -9.02
N THR A 532 -3.28 -16.13 -9.91
CA THR A 532 -4.02 -17.35 -9.49
C THR A 532 -3.02 -18.43 -9.00
N PRO A 533 -3.06 -18.83 -7.72
CA PRO A 533 -2.15 -19.85 -7.20
C PRO A 533 -2.64 -21.27 -7.54
N VAL A 534 -1.70 -22.21 -7.61
CA VAL A 534 -1.95 -23.66 -7.64
C VAL A 534 -1.74 -24.20 -6.22
N VAL A 535 -2.83 -24.62 -5.59
CA VAL A 535 -2.82 -25.13 -4.20
C VAL A 535 -2.89 -26.66 -4.20
N LYS A 536 -1.96 -27.32 -3.51
CA LYS A 536 -1.90 -28.79 -3.37
C LYS A 536 -1.82 -29.20 -1.92
N LEU A 537 -2.63 -30.19 -1.51
CA LEU A 537 -2.52 -30.85 -0.22
C LEU A 537 -2.10 -32.30 -0.42
N ASN A 538 -0.97 -32.70 0.16
CA ASN A 538 -0.38 -34.04 0.01
C ASN A 538 -0.19 -34.46 -1.47
N GLY A 539 0.07 -33.47 -2.34
CA GLY A 539 0.24 -33.66 -3.78
C GLY A 539 -1.05 -33.68 -4.60
N GLU A 540 -2.23 -33.61 -3.97
CA GLU A 540 -3.51 -33.45 -4.68
C GLU A 540 -3.89 -31.98 -4.82
N ILE A 541 -4.25 -31.56 -6.04
CA ILE A 541 -4.69 -30.18 -6.32
C ILE A 541 -6.06 -29.94 -5.66
N LEU A 542 -6.18 -28.81 -4.95
CA LEU A 542 -7.43 -28.34 -4.38
C LEU A 542 -8.09 -27.32 -5.31
N GLU A 543 -9.42 -27.40 -5.42
CA GLU A 543 -10.21 -26.39 -6.12
C GLU A 543 -10.65 -25.30 -5.14
N GLU A 544 -10.59 -24.05 -5.59
CA GLU A 544 -11.13 -22.91 -4.87
C GLU A 544 -12.66 -22.85 -5.03
N ILE A 545 -13.36 -22.63 -3.92
CA ILE A 545 -14.82 -22.49 -3.90
C ILE A 545 -15.15 -21.29 -3.02
N ASP A 546 -15.82 -20.28 -3.60
CA ASP A 546 -16.26 -19.07 -2.92
C ASP A 546 -15.14 -18.35 -2.14
N GLY A 547 -13.93 -18.24 -2.72
CA GLY A 547 -12.78 -17.57 -2.11
C GLY A 547 -12.01 -18.42 -1.09
N GLN A 548 -12.34 -19.71 -0.94
CA GLN A 548 -11.77 -20.59 0.06
C GLN A 548 -11.31 -21.93 -0.53
N TYR A 549 -10.25 -22.47 0.07
CA TYR A 549 -9.76 -23.82 -0.18
C TYR A 549 -10.21 -24.75 0.94
N LYS A 550 -10.61 -25.97 0.56
CA LYS A 550 -11.02 -27.01 1.50
C LYS A 550 -10.20 -28.27 1.28
N GLY A 551 -9.39 -28.62 2.26
CA GLY A 551 -8.57 -29.83 2.29
C GLY A 551 -9.03 -30.84 3.34
N TYR A 552 -8.67 -32.10 3.14
CA TYR A 552 -8.84 -33.17 4.13
C TYR A 552 -7.48 -33.69 4.57
N VAL A 553 -7.16 -33.53 5.85
CA VAL A 553 -5.88 -33.98 6.43
C VAL A 553 -5.94 -35.46 6.80
N ILE A 554 -4.79 -36.12 6.78
CA ILE A 554 -4.56 -37.46 7.30
C ILE A 554 -3.82 -37.38 8.64
N ASP A 555 -3.85 -38.47 9.39
CA ASP A 555 -3.04 -38.61 10.60
C ASP A 555 -1.54 -38.47 10.29
N GLY A 556 -0.84 -37.67 11.09
CA GLY A 556 0.55 -37.27 10.87
C GLY A 556 0.72 -35.95 10.13
N ASP A 557 1.85 -35.84 9.43
CA ASP A 557 2.23 -34.63 8.69
C ASP A 557 1.50 -34.54 7.35
N ASN A 558 0.90 -33.38 7.10
CA ASN A 558 0.26 -33.03 5.84
C ASN A 558 1.01 -31.86 5.22
N ILE A 559 1.34 -31.97 3.93
CA ILE A 559 2.11 -30.96 3.22
C ILE A 559 1.17 -30.16 2.33
N LEU A 560 1.00 -28.89 2.67
CA LEU A 560 0.34 -27.90 1.83
C LEU A 560 1.41 -27.19 1.00
N GLU A 561 1.38 -27.35 -0.32
CA GLU A 561 2.26 -26.69 -1.27
C GLU A 561 1.43 -25.70 -2.10
N ILE A 562 1.91 -24.46 -2.20
CA ILE A 562 1.25 -23.39 -2.96
C ILE A 562 2.28 -22.83 -3.94
N GLU A 563 1.96 -22.85 -5.22
CA GLU A 563 2.78 -22.30 -6.29
C GLU A 563 2.03 -21.15 -6.96
N ALA A 564 2.69 -20.01 -7.18
CA ALA A 564 2.18 -18.93 -8.02
C ALA A 564 3.22 -18.58 -9.08
N GLU A 565 2.76 -18.33 -10.30
CA GLU A 565 3.60 -17.97 -11.45
C GLU A 565 2.96 -16.77 -12.15
N ASP A 566 3.73 -15.70 -12.31
CA ASP A 566 3.30 -14.50 -13.04
C ASP A 566 3.38 -14.69 -14.57
N SER A 567 3.00 -13.67 -15.32
CA SER A 567 3.02 -13.66 -16.78
C SER A 567 4.42 -13.58 -17.38
N ALA A 568 5.41 -13.09 -16.62
CA ALA A 568 6.82 -13.08 -16.97
C ALA A 568 7.52 -14.43 -16.71
N GLY A 569 6.87 -15.33 -15.98
CA GLY A 569 7.35 -16.65 -15.60
C GLY A 569 8.16 -16.66 -14.30
N ASN A 570 8.13 -15.61 -13.49
CA ASN A 570 8.70 -15.68 -12.15
C ASN A 570 7.76 -16.47 -11.24
N LYS A 571 8.34 -17.28 -10.37
CA LYS A 571 7.62 -18.28 -9.56
C LYS A 571 7.91 -18.09 -8.09
N SER A 572 6.87 -18.19 -7.27
CA SER A 572 6.98 -18.39 -5.84
C SER A 572 6.37 -19.74 -5.45
N VAL A 573 6.99 -20.37 -4.45
CA VAL A 573 6.52 -21.63 -3.89
C VAL A 573 6.61 -21.54 -2.37
N GLU A 574 5.47 -21.65 -1.71
CA GLU A 574 5.37 -21.73 -0.25
C GLU A 574 4.94 -23.13 0.17
N THR A 575 5.46 -23.61 1.30
CA THR A 575 5.15 -24.95 1.81
C THR A 575 4.88 -24.90 3.31
N TYR A 576 3.74 -25.43 3.72
CA TYR A 576 3.30 -25.52 5.11
C TYR A 576 3.16 -26.98 5.52
N THR A 577 3.64 -27.31 6.72
CA THR A 577 3.41 -28.62 7.33
C THR A 577 2.28 -28.48 8.35
N ILE A 578 1.17 -29.18 8.09
CA ILE A 578 0.02 -29.26 8.98
C ILE A 578 0.10 -30.60 9.68
N ASN A 579 0.42 -30.57 10.97
CA ASN A 579 0.39 -31.78 11.79
C ASN A 579 -1.05 -32.01 12.28
N TYR A 580 -1.61 -33.18 11.97
CA TYR A 580 -2.92 -33.58 12.45
C TYR A 580 -2.82 -34.93 13.15
N ALA A 581 -3.48 -35.06 14.30
CA ALA A 581 -3.62 -36.33 14.99
C ALA A 581 -5.10 -36.60 15.26
N ASP A 582 -5.54 -37.83 15.05
CA ASP A 582 -6.92 -38.26 15.38
C ASP A 582 -7.22 -38.10 16.88
N TYR A 583 -6.18 -38.13 17.72
CA TYR A 583 -6.26 -38.04 19.17
C TYR A 583 -5.28 -36.99 19.70
N PRO A 584 -5.67 -36.15 20.69
CA PRO A 584 -4.80 -35.11 21.23
C PRO A 584 -3.70 -35.65 22.15
N ILE A 585 -3.80 -36.90 22.62
CA ILE A 585 -2.82 -37.53 23.52
C ILE A 585 -2.24 -38.79 22.86
N VAL A 586 -0.91 -38.87 22.78
CA VAL A 586 -0.19 -40.07 22.35
C VAL A 586 0.19 -40.87 23.59
N ILE A 587 -0.16 -42.16 23.61
CA ILE A 587 0.21 -43.08 24.69
C ILE A 587 1.19 -44.14 24.19
N GLU A 588 2.22 -44.43 24.97
CA GLU A 588 3.22 -45.47 24.68
C GLU A 588 3.48 -46.36 25.90
N ARG A 589 3.68 -47.66 25.68
CA ARG A 589 4.08 -48.59 26.75
C ARG A 589 5.56 -48.43 27.08
N ILE A 590 5.88 -48.31 28.35
CA ILE A 590 7.26 -48.30 28.85
C ILE A 590 7.63 -49.70 29.34
N GLY A 591 8.65 -50.29 28.71
CA GLY A 591 9.20 -51.62 29.05
C GLY A 591 8.52 -52.79 28.33
N GLU A 592 9.25 -53.90 28.17
CA GLU A 592 8.85 -55.07 27.36
C GLU A 592 8.56 -56.33 28.20
N GLU A 593 8.45 -56.21 29.52
CA GLU A 593 8.31 -57.39 30.39
C GLU A 593 7.02 -58.18 30.11
N SER A 594 7.12 -59.50 29.97
CA SER A 594 5.95 -60.37 29.77
C SER A 594 5.08 -60.38 31.02
N LEU A 595 3.77 -60.30 30.84
CA LEU A 595 2.81 -60.40 31.95
C LEU A 595 2.51 -61.88 32.22
N SER A 596 2.87 -62.41 33.40
CA SER A 596 2.62 -63.83 33.72
C SER A 596 1.46 -64.03 34.68
N LYS A 597 0.62 -65.04 34.39
CA LYS A 597 -0.46 -65.48 35.29
C LYS A 597 0.08 -65.88 36.68
N GLY A 598 -0.68 -65.57 37.73
CA GLY A 598 -0.33 -65.89 39.12
C GLY A 598 0.72 -64.98 39.77
N SER A 599 1.14 -63.90 39.09
CA SER A 599 2.14 -62.96 39.57
C SER A 599 1.57 -61.55 39.79
N SER A 600 2.21 -60.78 40.68
CA SER A 600 2.01 -59.34 40.74
C SER A 600 2.91 -58.68 39.70
N THR A 601 2.34 -57.83 38.86
CA THR A 601 3.04 -57.13 37.78
C THR A 601 2.79 -55.63 37.87
N GLN A 602 3.66 -54.83 37.27
CA GLN A 602 3.46 -53.40 37.06
C GLN A 602 3.62 -53.08 35.58
N VAL A 603 2.73 -52.24 35.07
CA VAL A 603 2.82 -51.70 33.71
C VAL A 603 2.92 -50.19 33.78
N SER A 604 3.80 -49.64 32.95
CA SER A 604 4.04 -48.22 32.86
C SER A 604 3.73 -47.71 31.46
N PHE A 605 3.18 -46.50 31.37
CA PHE A 605 2.85 -45.83 30.10
C PHE A 605 3.33 -44.39 30.12
N SER A 606 3.85 -43.90 29.01
CA SER A 606 4.07 -42.48 28.77
C SER A 606 2.84 -41.92 28.07
N ALA A 607 2.34 -40.76 28.49
CA ALA A 607 1.34 -40.03 27.74
C ALA A 607 1.82 -38.61 27.44
N GLU A 608 1.79 -38.21 26.18
CA GLU A 608 2.19 -36.90 25.71
C GLU A 608 0.98 -36.15 25.13
N ASN A 609 0.75 -34.92 25.60
CA ASN A 609 -0.25 -34.04 25.01
C ASN A 609 0.35 -33.32 23.80
N ILE A 610 0.00 -33.79 22.60
CA ILE A 610 0.49 -33.24 21.33
C ILE A 610 -0.42 -32.12 20.79
N SER A 611 -1.52 -31.80 21.48
CA SER A 611 -2.39 -30.68 21.14
C SER A 611 -1.84 -29.34 21.63
N ASN A 612 -2.41 -28.24 21.14
CA ASN A 612 -2.13 -26.88 21.60
C ASN A 612 -3.01 -26.45 22.78
N VAL A 613 -3.77 -27.37 23.38
CA VAL A 613 -4.71 -27.09 24.48
C VAL A 613 -4.27 -27.82 25.75
N ASP A 614 -4.14 -27.06 26.83
CA ASP A 614 -3.97 -27.62 28.17
C ASP A 614 -5.27 -28.32 28.60
N GLN A 615 -5.17 -29.57 29.05
CA GLN A 615 -6.38 -30.35 29.35
C GLN A 615 -6.19 -31.31 30.52
N TYR A 616 -7.31 -31.58 31.22
CA TYR A 616 -7.36 -32.70 32.15
C TYR A 616 -7.52 -34.00 31.37
N VAL A 617 -6.78 -35.01 31.81
CA VAL A 617 -6.86 -36.36 31.27
C VAL A 617 -7.06 -37.36 32.40
N ILE A 618 -7.84 -38.40 32.12
CA ILE A 618 -8.01 -39.57 32.96
C ILE A 618 -7.31 -40.72 32.25
N LEU A 619 -6.18 -41.18 32.79
CA LEU A 619 -5.63 -42.46 32.38
C LEU A 619 -6.39 -43.57 33.11
N TRP A 620 -6.96 -44.49 32.34
CA TRP A 620 -7.68 -45.65 32.81
C TRP A 620 -6.95 -46.91 32.35
N ILE A 621 -6.50 -47.73 33.30
CA ILE A 621 -5.82 -49.01 33.02
C ILE A 621 -6.64 -50.13 33.64
N GLU A 622 -7.10 -51.07 32.82
CA GLU A 622 -7.97 -52.18 33.23
C GLU A 622 -7.34 -53.54 32.93
N LEU A 623 -7.49 -54.49 33.86
CA LEU A 623 -7.24 -55.91 33.67
C LEU A 623 -8.56 -56.59 33.33
N THR A 624 -8.63 -57.16 32.14
CA THR A 624 -9.85 -57.76 31.59
C THR A 624 -9.65 -59.24 31.35
N LYS A 625 -10.61 -60.04 31.81
CA LYS A 625 -10.72 -61.45 31.47
C LYS A 625 -11.25 -61.57 30.03
N ASN A 626 -10.47 -62.24 29.19
CA ASN A 626 -10.80 -62.47 27.80
C ASN A 626 -11.86 -63.58 27.68
N GLY A 627 -12.82 -63.41 26.77
CA GLY A 627 -13.94 -64.32 26.56
C GLY A 627 -14.97 -63.77 25.56
N ASP A 628 -16.05 -64.51 25.30
CA ASP A 628 -17.13 -64.07 24.40
C ASP A 628 -17.80 -62.76 24.87
N GLU A 629 -17.83 -62.54 26.20
CA GLU A 629 -18.16 -61.29 26.84
C GLU A 629 -16.99 -60.90 27.76
N PRO A 630 -16.13 -59.95 27.36
CA PRO A 630 -15.00 -59.52 28.18
C PRO A 630 -15.46 -58.93 29.53
N GLU A 631 -14.82 -59.34 30.61
CA GLU A 631 -15.15 -58.91 31.98
C GLU A 631 -13.98 -58.16 32.62
N ILE A 632 -14.20 -56.90 33.02
CA ILE A 632 -13.20 -56.11 33.75
C ILE A 632 -13.07 -56.69 35.16
N VAL A 633 -11.90 -57.24 35.48
CA VAL A 633 -11.62 -57.91 36.76
C VAL A 633 -11.01 -56.95 37.78
N SER A 634 -10.18 -56.02 37.31
CA SER A 634 -9.59 -54.97 38.12
C SER A 634 -9.27 -53.76 37.25
N TYR A 635 -9.20 -52.57 37.84
CA TYR A 635 -8.83 -51.36 37.13
C TYR A 635 -8.15 -50.37 38.07
N SER A 636 -7.41 -49.43 37.50
CA SER A 636 -6.79 -48.29 38.17
C SER A 636 -6.94 -47.07 37.28
N TYR A 637 -7.14 -45.90 37.88
CA TYR A 637 -7.19 -44.66 37.13
C TYR A 637 -6.51 -43.53 37.88
N VAL A 638 -6.07 -42.53 37.12
CA VAL A 638 -5.47 -41.31 37.65
C VAL A 638 -5.84 -40.14 36.76
N THR A 639 -6.22 -39.04 37.40
CA THR A 639 -6.50 -37.79 36.72
C THR A 639 -5.27 -36.89 36.81
N LYS A 640 -4.85 -36.32 35.68
CA LYS A 640 -3.76 -35.35 35.59
C LYS A 640 -4.18 -34.17 34.74
N PHE A 641 -3.54 -33.04 34.97
CA PHE A 641 -3.58 -31.90 34.08
C PHE A 641 -2.31 -31.96 33.22
N LEU A 642 -2.45 -32.04 31.91
CA LEU A 642 -1.34 -32.06 30.96
C LEU A 642 -1.36 -30.76 30.16
N LYS A 643 -0.28 -29.99 30.23
CA LYS A 643 -0.11 -28.83 29.37
C LYS A 643 0.19 -29.24 27.93
N ALA A 644 -0.04 -28.35 26.99
CA ALA A 644 0.38 -28.53 25.60
C ALA A 644 1.88 -28.85 25.52
N GLY A 645 2.23 -29.95 24.84
CA GLY A 645 3.59 -30.47 24.70
C GLY A 645 4.18 -31.17 25.95
N GLU A 646 3.40 -31.35 27.02
CA GLU A 646 3.87 -32.04 28.23
C GLU A 646 3.70 -33.56 28.11
N SER A 647 4.67 -34.30 28.65
CA SER A 647 4.62 -35.76 28.76
C SER A 647 4.74 -36.21 30.21
N GLU A 648 3.94 -37.20 30.59
CA GLU A 648 3.90 -37.76 31.95
C GLU A 648 3.92 -39.29 31.92
N VAL A 649 4.52 -39.87 32.96
CA VAL A 649 4.62 -41.32 33.12
C VAL A 649 3.64 -41.80 34.18
N PHE A 650 2.92 -42.85 33.83
CA PHE A 650 1.92 -43.48 34.66
C PHE A 650 2.26 -44.93 34.90
N THR A 651 1.90 -45.46 36.07
CA THR A 651 2.19 -46.86 36.42
C THR A 651 1.05 -47.44 37.24
N ALA A 652 0.58 -48.62 36.85
CA ALA A 652 -0.42 -49.38 37.58
C ALA A 652 0.06 -50.80 37.86
N GLY A 653 -0.25 -51.29 39.07
CA GLY A 653 0.07 -52.65 39.50
C GLY A 653 -1.16 -53.54 39.45
N PHE A 654 -0.97 -54.78 38.98
CA PHE A 654 -2.04 -55.78 38.87
C PHE A 654 -1.60 -57.12 39.45
N ILE A 655 -2.57 -57.89 39.96
CA ILE A 655 -2.39 -59.31 40.29
C ILE A 655 -3.20 -60.09 39.25
N ILE A 656 -2.51 -60.84 38.38
CA ILE A 656 -3.16 -61.62 37.33
C ILE A 656 -3.54 -62.98 37.89
N PRO A 657 -4.82 -63.40 37.85
CA PRO A 657 -5.24 -64.71 38.36
C PRO A 657 -4.55 -65.88 37.63
N ASP A 658 -4.33 -66.98 38.36
CA ASP A 658 -3.84 -68.27 37.81
C ASP A 658 -4.98 -69.31 37.89
N ASP A 659 -6.04 -69.06 37.14
CA ASP A 659 -7.25 -69.89 37.09
C ASP A 659 -7.46 -70.58 35.73
N GLY A 660 -6.48 -70.47 34.84
CA GLY A 660 -6.49 -71.07 33.50
C GLY A 660 -7.19 -70.24 32.43
N GLU A 661 -7.70 -69.05 32.77
CA GLU A 661 -8.37 -68.13 31.85
C GLU A 661 -7.37 -67.17 31.22
N ASP A 662 -7.73 -66.56 30.09
CA ASP A 662 -6.88 -65.58 29.41
C ASP A 662 -7.20 -64.16 29.87
N TYR A 663 -6.16 -63.34 30.04
CA TYR A 663 -6.28 -61.97 30.53
C TYR A 663 -5.50 -61.02 29.63
N TYR A 664 -5.96 -59.78 29.57
CA TYR A 664 -5.19 -58.68 28.99
C TYR A 664 -5.33 -57.42 29.83
N ILE A 665 -4.29 -56.59 29.82
CA ILE A 665 -4.33 -55.24 30.33
C ILE A 665 -4.63 -54.30 29.18
N GLU A 666 -5.51 -53.34 29.40
CA GLU A 666 -5.85 -52.29 28.45
C GLU A 666 -5.68 -50.91 29.09
N ALA A 667 -4.97 -50.01 28.41
CA ALA A 667 -4.76 -48.63 28.84
C ALA A 667 -5.39 -47.67 27.83
N VAL A 668 -6.19 -46.73 28.34
CA VAL A 668 -6.88 -45.69 27.57
C VAL A 668 -6.80 -44.35 28.28
N ILE A 669 -6.73 -43.26 27.54
CA ILE A 669 -6.79 -41.89 28.07
C ILE A 669 -8.11 -41.26 27.68
N CYS A 670 -8.78 -40.60 28.64
CA CYS A 670 -10.07 -39.96 28.42
C CYS A 670 -10.13 -38.52 28.97
N ASN A 671 -11.11 -37.71 28.54
CA ASN A 671 -11.25 -36.30 28.94
C ASN A 671 -11.82 -36.09 30.36
N ASP A 672 -12.93 -36.75 30.70
CA ASP A 672 -13.64 -36.59 31.98
C ASP A 672 -14.40 -37.85 32.41
N SER A 673 -14.83 -37.86 33.67
CA SER A 673 -15.49 -39.02 34.29
C SER A 673 -16.96 -39.22 33.91
N GLU A 674 -17.59 -38.24 33.26
CA GLU A 674 -19.03 -38.25 32.96
C GLU A 674 -19.30 -38.81 31.55
N TYR A 675 -18.41 -38.53 30.59
CA TYR A 675 -18.54 -38.95 29.19
C TYR A 675 -17.45 -39.91 28.73
N MET A 676 -16.27 -39.92 29.38
CA MET A 676 -15.11 -40.78 29.07
C MET A 676 -14.81 -40.83 27.55
N GLU A 677 -14.74 -39.67 26.91
CA GLU A 677 -14.34 -39.59 25.50
C GLU A 677 -12.87 -39.94 25.37
N GLU A 678 -12.54 -40.86 24.46
CA GLU A 678 -11.17 -41.33 24.25
C GLU A 678 -10.32 -40.20 23.64
N LEU A 679 -9.21 -39.90 24.30
CA LEU A 679 -8.23 -38.89 23.93
C LEU A 679 -6.92 -39.50 23.41
N SER A 680 -6.84 -40.83 23.33
CA SER A 680 -5.71 -41.61 22.79
C SER A 680 -6.20 -42.90 22.15
N ASP A 681 -5.33 -43.56 21.39
CA ASP A 681 -5.51 -44.99 21.07
C ASP A 681 -5.45 -45.88 22.33
N ASP A 682 -6.07 -47.06 22.25
CA ASP A 682 -6.01 -48.11 23.28
C ASP A 682 -4.70 -48.92 23.15
N ILE A 683 -3.98 -49.14 24.25
CA ILE A 683 -2.88 -50.12 24.30
C ILE A 683 -3.36 -51.39 24.99
N ILE A 684 -3.28 -52.53 24.29
CA ILE A 684 -3.64 -53.86 24.82
C ILE A 684 -2.39 -54.72 24.99
N ILE A 685 -2.23 -55.30 26.18
CA ILE A 685 -1.12 -56.19 26.54
C ILE A 685 -1.68 -57.51 27.06
N TYR A 686 -1.47 -58.60 26.32
CA TYR A 686 -1.93 -59.93 26.74
C TYR A 686 -1.03 -60.55 27.81
N ALA A 687 -1.65 -61.24 28.77
CA ALA A 687 -0.96 -62.05 29.76
C ALA A 687 -0.66 -63.44 29.20
N GLU A 688 0.59 -63.88 29.37
CA GLU A 688 1.10 -65.19 28.96
C GLU A 688 0.98 -66.25 30.07
#